data_AF-A0A954WTV5-F1
#
_entry.id   AF-A0A954WTV5-F1
#
_cell.length_a   1.000
_cell.length_b   1.000
_cell.length_c   1.000
_cell.angle_alpha   90.00
_cell.angle_beta   90.00
_cell.angle_gamma   90.00
#
_symmetry.space_group_name_H-M   'P 1'
#
loop_
_entity.id
_entity.type
_entity.pdbx_description
1 polymer ?
#
loop_
_entity_poly.entity_id
_entity_poly.type
_entity_poly.pdbx_seq_one_letter_code
_entity_poly.pdbx_strand_id
1 'polypeptide(L)'
;MKKRTRASNRLRTVETLEPRRLLAADIVISELLAVNDTTLRDEDGNTSDWLELHNRSDEPINLNGWYLSDDETDLTKWKFPGVSIEPSGYLTVFASDKNRSSAGSPLHTNFKLSSGGEFLALSDPAGEIVHSYSPQFPAQSSDVSFGLQTPQFQLVSSGATGRAFVPSADTADENWTDVAFDDGDWMEITNPIGFDNREAFENAGFEQGDMNRWQVFGGGVAVTDSIGVVPPQGEFQGRLNSFQNVKSRSQLERFLDLESRALNEVGGGNANRGSVMKRTITVQAGDVIEFEWNLLTNEPLGTGNADFALFSISPGVGGIKIADVAQEMAQSESDLVRETGYQSFSYEFPESGTFKFGLGIINMESSGGESSLLIDNVRINGRGDATGLFTDKLGTNIQTELAGINSSIWSRYEFDVASTDGINSLLVRAQYDDGVAIYLNGNELAVRNIGADIAWNSAAESNRDDNDALEVERILLPIDQSLLRVGKNVLAVQGATTGLDDANAFFNVELIGVGVVRNTTAYFDVPTPGGPNVTTDFNVTSPVMFDVDHGIYEKPFAVTLTTPTVDGVIRFTTDGSVPTDENGETYSAPIQIGTTTVVRAVTMKEGFRASDPETRTYLFLNDVVNQSDEDAIALGFPDTWGEFDPERWPVKEADYEMDPQILGPNDQYNGKYKRQIHDSLLSLPSLSLVMDVDDIFGPNGFHQDPRNRGVDWERPTSVELIYPDGTKGFQIDAGIRIQGGVSRVISQKQSFRLLFKDEYGDSKLNFPFFGPGAAETFDSITLRSSTGEFLLNDVNNPGLHYIREEHLRRSQLATGNLSGQGNFMHLYING
;
A
#
# COMPACT_ATOMS: atom_id res chain seq x y z
N MET A 1 76.27 43.09 -50.38
CA MET A 1 74.86 42.62 -50.36
C MET A 1 74.76 41.42 -49.42
N LYS A 2 74.17 41.59 -48.23
CA LYS A 2 74.12 40.55 -47.18
C LYS A 2 72.84 39.71 -47.35
N LYS A 3 72.97 38.45 -47.79
CA LYS A 3 71.95 37.41 -47.59
C LYS A 3 72.57 36.35 -46.69
N ARG A 4 72.08 36.26 -45.45
CA ARG A 4 72.49 35.25 -44.46
C ARG A 4 71.64 34.00 -44.65
N THR A 5 72.28 32.94 -45.11
CA THR A 5 71.80 31.56 -45.08
C THR A 5 72.29 30.92 -43.78
N ARG A 6 71.42 30.29 -42.99
CA ARG A 6 71.84 29.36 -41.94
C ARG A 6 70.88 28.17 -41.87
N ALA A 7 71.44 27.01 -42.17
CA ALA A 7 70.85 25.71 -41.89
C ALA A 7 70.73 25.50 -40.37
N SER A 8 69.69 24.77 -39.96
CA SER A 8 69.61 24.16 -38.62
C SER A 8 69.07 22.74 -38.77
N ASN A 9 69.83 21.79 -38.22
CA ASN A 9 69.57 20.36 -38.18
C ASN A 9 68.19 20.06 -37.57
N ARG A 10 67.35 19.31 -38.29
CA ARG A 10 66.19 18.61 -37.71
C ARG A 10 66.70 17.47 -36.82
N LEU A 11 66.72 17.70 -35.51
CA LEU A 11 66.75 16.63 -34.53
C LEU A 11 65.42 15.86 -34.62
N ARG A 12 65.50 14.54 -34.79
CA ARG A 12 64.34 13.64 -34.67
C ARG A 12 63.99 13.53 -33.20
N THR A 13 62.94 14.21 -32.77
CA THR A 13 62.27 13.92 -31.50
C THR A 13 61.40 12.70 -31.74
N VAL A 14 61.73 11.59 -31.09
CA VAL A 14 60.81 10.45 -30.93
C VAL A 14 59.79 10.93 -29.91
N GLU A 15 58.57 11.27 -30.34
CA GLU A 15 57.45 11.42 -29.43
C GLU A 15 57.15 10.05 -28.84
N THR A 16 57.31 9.94 -27.53
CA THR A 16 56.73 8.86 -26.73
C THR A 16 55.21 8.96 -26.87
N LEU A 17 54.60 7.93 -27.45
CA LEU A 17 53.16 7.73 -27.41
C LEU A 17 52.72 7.81 -25.94
N GLU A 18 51.82 8.74 -25.62
CA GLU A 18 51.06 8.74 -24.37
C GLU A 18 50.53 7.31 -24.14
N PRO A 19 50.68 6.73 -22.94
CA PRO A 19 50.05 5.46 -22.65
C PRO A 19 48.55 5.64 -22.83
N ARG A 20 47.94 4.83 -23.69
CA ARG A 20 46.48 4.67 -23.75
C ARG A 20 46.03 4.33 -22.34
N ARG A 21 45.51 5.32 -21.59
CA ARG A 21 44.65 5.05 -20.44
C ARG A 21 43.54 4.15 -20.96
N LEU A 22 43.51 2.90 -20.50
CA LEU A 22 42.30 2.09 -20.54
C LEU A 22 41.15 3.01 -20.05
N LEU A 23 40.06 3.09 -20.80
CA LEU A 23 38.86 3.79 -20.34
C LEU A 23 38.51 3.24 -18.94
N ALA A 24 38.31 4.15 -17.99
CA ALA A 24 37.83 3.78 -16.66
C ALA A 24 36.48 3.07 -16.80
N ALA A 25 36.22 2.09 -15.94
CA ALA A 25 34.91 1.43 -15.85
C ALA A 25 33.82 2.50 -15.68
N ASP A 26 32.86 2.54 -16.61
CA ASP A 26 31.74 3.49 -16.57
C ASP A 26 30.53 2.80 -15.94
N ILE A 27 30.48 2.83 -14.61
CA ILE A 27 29.44 2.23 -13.79
C ILE A 27 28.91 3.26 -12.80
N VAL A 28 27.60 3.30 -12.62
CA VAL A 28 26.90 4.28 -11.78
C VAL A 28 25.89 3.60 -10.87
N ILE A 29 25.54 4.27 -9.78
CA ILE A 29 24.34 3.92 -8.99
C ILE A 29 23.16 4.54 -9.72
N SER A 30 22.42 3.75 -10.50
CA SER A 30 21.33 4.22 -11.36
C SER A 30 20.11 4.59 -10.55
N GLU A 31 19.74 3.80 -9.55
CA GLU A 31 18.49 3.94 -8.80
C GLU A 31 18.70 3.52 -7.35
N LEU A 32 17.91 4.07 -6.44
CA LEU A 32 17.79 3.64 -5.05
C LEU A 32 16.36 3.84 -4.56
N LEU A 33 15.94 3.00 -3.62
CA LEU A 33 14.68 3.13 -2.90
C LEU A 33 14.95 2.83 -1.42
N ALA A 34 14.85 3.85 -0.57
CA ALA A 34 15.07 3.71 0.88
C ALA A 34 13.79 3.46 1.68
N VAL A 35 12.61 3.63 1.08
CA VAL A 35 11.31 3.34 1.70
C VAL A 35 10.53 2.43 0.76
N ASN A 36 10.61 1.12 1.00
CA ASN A 36 10.00 0.10 0.15
C ASN A 36 8.91 -0.62 0.95
N ASP A 37 7.65 -0.40 0.60
CA ASP A 37 6.50 -0.98 1.31
C ASP A 37 5.82 -2.07 0.50
N THR A 38 5.76 -1.89 -0.83
CA THR A 38 5.01 -2.81 -1.71
C THR A 38 5.76 -3.27 -2.94
N THR A 39 6.86 -2.61 -3.31
CA THR A 39 7.52 -2.84 -4.61
C THR A 39 8.37 -4.13 -4.65
N LEU A 40 9.70 -4.02 -4.57
CA LEU A 40 10.60 -5.15 -4.72
C LEU A 40 10.74 -5.94 -3.41
N ARG A 41 10.29 -7.20 -3.39
CA ARG A 41 10.56 -8.11 -2.26
C ARG A 41 11.88 -8.84 -2.43
N ASP A 42 12.62 -8.99 -1.34
CA ASP A 42 13.79 -9.86 -1.28
C ASP A 42 13.42 -11.35 -1.22
N GLU A 43 14.42 -12.23 -1.27
CA GLU A 43 14.23 -13.68 -1.27
C GLU A 43 13.61 -14.25 0.01
N ASP A 44 13.58 -13.45 1.08
CA ASP A 44 12.94 -13.79 2.35
C ASP A 44 11.51 -13.21 2.43
N GLY A 45 11.02 -12.53 1.38
CA GLY A 45 9.69 -11.91 1.30
C GLY A 45 9.60 -10.51 1.93
N ASN A 46 10.70 -9.92 2.37
CA ASN A 46 10.71 -8.58 2.98
C ASN A 46 10.85 -7.50 1.93
N THR A 47 10.26 -6.33 2.17
CA THR A 47 10.43 -5.14 1.35
C THR A 47 11.64 -4.36 1.85
N SER A 48 12.83 -4.90 1.57
CA SER A 48 14.09 -4.26 1.94
C SER A 48 14.39 -3.07 1.03
N ASP A 49 15.08 -2.06 1.56
CA ASP A 49 15.70 -1.00 0.76
C ASP A 49 16.62 -1.62 -0.30
N TRP A 50 16.79 -0.93 -1.41
CA TRP A 50 17.69 -1.40 -2.46
C TRP A 50 18.28 -0.25 -3.24
N LEU A 51 19.39 -0.56 -3.90
CA LEU A 51 20.02 0.29 -4.89
C LEU A 51 20.36 -0.54 -6.12
N GLU A 52 20.57 0.13 -7.23
CA GLU A 52 20.89 -0.49 -8.49
C GLU A 52 22.16 0.10 -9.08
N LEU A 53 23.01 -0.78 -9.61
CA LEU A 53 24.15 -0.40 -10.42
C LEU A 53 23.87 -0.60 -11.90
N HIS A 54 24.30 0.34 -12.72
CA HIS A 54 24.20 0.25 -14.18
C HIS A 54 25.58 0.36 -14.84
N ASN A 55 25.92 -0.61 -15.68
CA ASN A 55 27.12 -0.59 -16.52
C ASN A 55 26.83 0.15 -17.83
N ARG A 56 27.34 1.38 -17.98
CA ARG A 56 27.17 2.22 -19.19
C ARG A 56 28.19 1.92 -20.29
N SER A 57 29.16 1.06 -20.04
CA SER A 57 30.20 0.72 -21.01
C SER A 57 29.76 -0.39 -21.97
N ASP A 58 30.53 -0.56 -23.05
CA ASP A 58 30.38 -1.59 -24.08
C ASP A 58 31.09 -2.91 -23.72
N GLU A 59 31.68 -3.00 -22.54
CA GLU A 59 32.42 -4.16 -22.04
C GLU A 59 31.87 -4.63 -20.69
N PRO A 60 31.94 -5.93 -20.37
CA PRO A 60 31.52 -6.43 -19.06
C PRO A 60 32.41 -5.91 -17.93
N ILE A 61 31.80 -5.47 -16.82
CA ILE A 61 32.51 -4.98 -15.62
C ILE A 61 32.41 -6.02 -14.51
N ASN A 62 33.56 -6.49 -14.01
CA ASN A 62 33.64 -7.37 -12.84
C ASN A 62 33.84 -6.55 -11.56
N LEU A 63 32.94 -6.71 -10.59
CA LEU A 63 32.92 -5.98 -9.34
C LEU A 63 33.79 -6.59 -8.22
N ASN A 64 34.59 -7.61 -8.52
CA ASN A 64 35.48 -8.19 -7.52
C ASN A 64 36.42 -7.13 -6.92
N GLY A 65 36.24 -6.84 -5.63
CA GLY A 65 37.03 -5.84 -4.94
C GLY A 65 36.48 -4.42 -4.96
N TRP A 66 35.34 -4.18 -5.59
CA TRP A 66 34.62 -2.90 -5.50
C TRP A 66 33.87 -2.78 -4.16
N TYR A 67 33.46 -1.56 -3.82
CA TYR A 67 32.82 -1.26 -2.55
C TYR A 67 31.57 -0.39 -2.67
N LEU A 68 30.59 -0.62 -1.80
CA LEU A 68 29.50 0.33 -1.49
C LEU A 68 29.69 0.89 -0.09
N SER A 69 29.34 2.17 0.09
CA SER A 69 29.31 2.81 1.40
C SER A 69 28.29 3.94 1.48
N ASP A 70 27.61 4.00 2.62
CA ASP A 70 26.77 5.10 3.14
C ASP A 70 27.55 6.04 4.09
N ASP A 71 28.85 5.78 4.32
CA ASP A 71 29.72 6.55 5.20
C ASP A 71 30.86 7.22 4.42
N GLU A 72 30.84 8.55 4.34
CA GLU A 72 31.87 9.33 3.62
C GLU A 72 33.28 9.17 4.21
N THR A 73 33.40 8.67 5.44
CA THR A 73 34.67 8.44 6.12
C THR A 73 35.21 7.02 5.98
N ASP A 74 34.39 6.08 5.51
CA ASP A 74 34.77 4.69 5.18
C ASP A 74 34.21 4.27 3.82
N LEU A 75 34.93 4.59 2.75
CA LEU A 75 34.56 4.21 1.37
C LEU A 75 34.68 2.70 1.07
N THR A 76 35.08 1.89 2.06
CA THR A 76 35.31 0.43 1.91
C THR A 76 34.35 -0.43 2.74
N LYS A 77 33.26 0.17 3.25
CA LYS A 77 32.32 -0.41 4.22
C LYS A 77 31.74 -1.78 3.82
N TRP A 78 31.23 -1.90 2.59
CA TRP A 78 30.72 -3.17 2.06
C TRP A 78 31.43 -3.57 0.77
N LYS A 79 31.91 -4.81 0.69
CA LYS A 79 32.70 -5.31 -0.45
C LYS A 79 31.90 -6.24 -1.34
N PHE A 80 31.90 -5.99 -2.64
CA PHE A 80 31.28 -6.86 -3.64
C PHE A 80 32.00 -8.22 -3.76
N PRO A 81 31.25 -9.31 -4.04
CA PRO A 81 31.84 -10.53 -4.59
C PRO A 81 32.25 -10.34 -6.06
N GLY A 82 32.87 -11.37 -6.64
CA GLY A 82 33.17 -11.41 -8.08
C GLY A 82 31.92 -11.64 -8.94
N VAL A 83 31.02 -10.65 -8.98
CA VAL A 83 29.88 -10.56 -9.89
C VAL A 83 30.27 -9.71 -11.10
N SER A 84 29.76 -10.04 -12.28
CA SER A 84 29.98 -9.24 -13.49
C SER A 84 28.66 -8.67 -13.98
N ILE A 85 28.67 -7.40 -14.39
CA ILE A 85 27.56 -6.74 -15.05
C ILE A 85 27.91 -6.65 -16.53
N GLU A 86 27.12 -7.29 -17.38
CA GLU A 86 27.28 -7.24 -18.84
C GLU A 86 27.11 -5.81 -19.37
N PRO A 87 27.55 -5.50 -20.61
CA PRO A 87 27.33 -4.20 -21.23
C PRO A 87 25.85 -3.77 -21.17
N SER A 88 25.59 -2.52 -20.77
CA SER A 88 24.23 -1.98 -20.53
C SER A 88 23.40 -2.74 -19.49
N GLY A 89 24.00 -3.67 -18.75
CA GLY A 89 23.33 -4.46 -17.71
C GLY A 89 23.09 -3.68 -16.43
N TYR A 90 22.20 -4.23 -15.60
CA TYR A 90 21.83 -3.71 -14.30
C TYR A 90 22.09 -4.76 -13.22
N LEU A 91 22.38 -4.31 -11.99
CA LEU A 91 22.54 -5.17 -10.82
C LEU A 91 21.87 -4.51 -9.62
N THR A 92 20.78 -5.10 -9.16
CA THR A 92 20.12 -4.73 -7.91
C THR A 92 20.87 -5.30 -6.70
N VAL A 93 21.04 -4.48 -5.68
CA VAL A 93 21.66 -4.81 -4.39
C VAL A 93 20.73 -4.32 -3.29
N PHE A 94 20.28 -5.21 -2.42
CA PHE A 94 19.46 -4.83 -1.27
C PHE A 94 20.32 -4.16 -0.20
N ALA A 95 19.91 -3.00 0.28
CA ALA A 95 20.52 -2.33 1.41
C ALA A 95 19.76 -2.70 2.69
N SER A 96 19.99 -3.90 3.22
CA SER A 96 19.12 -4.48 4.25
C SER A 96 19.81 -4.79 5.58
N ASP A 97 21.10 -4.48 5.71
CA ASP A 97 21.96 -4.85 6.85
C ASP A 97 22.13 -6.38 7.06
N LYS A 98 21.68 -7.22 6.12
CA LYS A 98 21.84 -8.69 6.23
C LYS A 98 23.26 -9.17 5.89
N ASN A 99 24.08 -8.34 5.24
CA ASN A 99 25.47 -8.60 4.88
C ASN A 99 25.69 -9.94 4.11
N ARG A 100 24.92 -10.17 3.04
CA ARG A 100 25.01 -11.36 2.19
C ARG A 100 25.71 -11.01 0.87
N SER A 101 26.85 -11.62 0.60
CA SER A 101 27.70 -11.28 -0.55
C SER A 101 28.20 -12.50 -1.33
N SER A 102 27.34 -13.51 -1.49
CA SER A 102 27.68 -14.70 -2.29
C SER A 102 27.37 -14.47 -3.78
N ALA A 103 28.33 -14.75 -4.66
CA ALA A 103 28.11 -14.67 -6.10
C ALA A 103 27.00 -15.64 -6.56
N GLY A 104 26.07 -15.14 -7.39
CA GLY A 104 24.93 -15.93 -7.88
C GLY A 104 23.75 -16.01 -6.91
N SER A 105 23.76 -15.25 -5.81
CA SER A 105 22.62 -15.06 -4.91
C SER A 105 22.30 -13.56 -4.79
N PRO A 106 21.07 -13.19 -4.37
CA PRO A 106 20.75 -11.81 -4.04
C PRO A 106 21.78 -11.20 -3.09
N LEU A 107 22.22 -9.98 -3.40
CA LEU A 107 23.25 -9.28 -2.64
C LEU A 107 22.59 -8.37 -1.61
N HIS A 108 23.10 -8.42 -0.38
CA HIS A 108 22.67 -7.58 0.72
C HIS A 108 23.86 -6.85 1.35
N THR A 109 23.80 -5.53 1.44
CA THR A 109 24.82 -4.74 2.14
C THR A 109 24.78 -5.00 3.66
N ASN A 110 25.80 -4.53 4.37
CA ASN A 110 25.88 -4.48 5.84
C ASN A 110 25.40 -3.12 6.40
N PHE A 111 24.51 -2.47 5.66
CA PHE A 111 23.87 -1.21 6.05
C PHE A 111 22.48 -1.13 5.42
N LYS A 112 21.72 -0.11 5.81
CA LYS A 112 20.41 0.25 5.24
C LYS A 112 20.47 1.65 4.65
N LEU A 113 19.47 2.04 3.87
CA LEU A 113 19.37 3.40 3.37
C LEU A 113 18.45 4.25 4.29
N SER A 114 18.85 5.48 4.57
CA SER A 114 18.07 6.43 5.36
C SER A 114 16.93 7.05 4.55
N SER A 115 15.69 7.00 5.08
CA SER A 115 14.52 7.68 4.49
C SER A 115 14.68 9.20 4.48
N GLY A 116 15.35 9.82 5.45
CA GLY A 116 15.70 11.24 5.44
C GLY A 116 16.77 11.65 4.40
N GLY A 117 17.36 10.67 3.71
CA GLY A 117 18.48 10.87 2.79
C GLY A 117 19.85 10.82 3.48
N GLU A 118 20.85 10.24 2.82
CA GLU A 118 22.23 10.16 3.34
C GLU A 118 23.27 10.08 2.21
N PHE A 119 24.55 10.08 2.58
CA PHE A 119 25.64 9.83 1.63
C PHE A 119 25.53 8.42 1.06
N LEU A 120 25.85 8.24 -0.23
CA LEU A 120 25.95 6.91 -0.83
C LEU A 120 26.98 6.92 -1.95
N ALA A 121 27.92 5.98 -1.93
CA ALA A 121 28.99 5.90 -2.92
C ALA A 121 29.33 4.47 -3.35
N LEU A 122 29.72 4.36 -4.62
CA LEU A 122 30.38 3.21 -5.23
C LEU A 122 31.86 3.57 -5.44
N SER A 123 32.76 2.75 -4.89
CA SER A 123 34.21 2.94 -5.00
C SER A 123 34.89 1.76 -5.67
N ASP A 124 35.97 2.05 -6.41
CA ASP A 124 36.76 1.05 -7.12
C ASP A 124 37.66 0.23 -6.15
N PRO A 125 38.40 -0.78 -6.64
CA PRO A 125 39.30 -1.56 -5.78
C PRO A 125 40.47 -0.79 -5.17
N ALA A 126 40.76 0.43 -5.61
CA ALA A 126 41.73 1.31 -4.98
C ALA A 126 41.10 2.17 -3.86
N GLY A 127 39.78 2.14 -3.68
CA GLY A 127 39.03 2.94 -2.73
C GLY A 127 38.70 4.34 -3.25
N GLU A 128 38.81 4.57 -4.57
CA GLU A 128 38.46 5.85 -5.19
C GLU A 128 36.99 5.85 -5.62
N ILE A 129 36.26 6.94 -5.34
CA ILE A 129 34.85 7.08 -5.70
C ILE A 129 34.69 7.07 -7.22
N VAL A 130 33.84 6.17 -7.72
CA VAL A 130 33.42 6.09 -9.13
C VAL A 130 32.10 6.81 -9.35
N HIS A 131 31.14 6.65 -8.43
CA HIS A 131 29.87 7.36 -8.42
C HIS A 131 29.40 7.61 -6.99
N SER A 132 28.74 8.73 -6.73
CA SER A 132 28.20 9.05 -5.41
C SER A 132 27.02 10.02 -5.45
N TYR A 133 26.11 9.87 -4.49
CA TYR A 133 25.17 10.90 -4.08
C TYR A 133 25.78 11.67 -2.90
N SER A 134 26.23 12.90 -3.15
CA SER A 134 26.97 13.74 -2.18
C SER A 134 26.42 15.17 -2.16
N PRO A 135 26.27 15.81 -0.97
CA PRO A 135 26.56 15.24 0.35
C PRO A 135 25.58 14.14 0.79
N GLN A 136 24.39 14.09 0.18
CA GLN A 136 23.41 13.02 0.38
C GLN A 136 22.46 12.92 -0.81
N PHE A 137 21.82 11.76 -1.00
CA PHE A 137 20.57 11.68 -1.76
C PHE A 137 19.42 12.33 -0.95
N PRO A 138 18.34 12.81 -1.59
CA PRO A 138 17.28 13.52 -0.88
C PRO A 138 16.35 12.56 -0.15
N ALA A 139 15.52 13.07 0.75
CA ALA A 139 14.55 12.28 1.50
C ALA A 139 13.69 11.41 0.56
N GLN A 140 13.49 10.15 0.94
CA GLN A 140 12.70 9.15 0.23
C GLN A 140 11.38 9.00 0.93
N SER A 141 10.34 8.72 0.15
CA SER A 141 9.06 8.36 0.72
C SER A 141 8.49 7.16 -0.02
N SER A 142 7.54 6.49 0.62
CA SER A 142 7.19 5.10 0.29
C SER A 142 7.00 4.84 -1.21
N ASP A 143 7.64 3.77 -1.67
CA ASP A 143 7.59 3.19 -3.03
C ASP A 143 7.97 4.16 -4.16
N VAL A 144 8.62 5.28 -3.82
CA VAL A 144 9.15 6.25 -4.78
C VAL A 144 10.67 6.21 -4.75
N SER A 145 11.27 5.72 -5.84
CA SER A 145 12.72 5.61 -5.94
C SER A 145 13.34 6.95 -6.35
N PHE A 146 14.65 7.06 -6.20
CA PHE A 146 15.46 8.19 -6.64
C PHE A 146 16.67 7.72 -7.42
N GLY A 147 17.09 8.47 -8.42
CA GLY A 147 18.15 8.00 -9.28
C GLY A 147 18.41 8.85 -10.50
N LEU A 148 19.21 8.34 -11.42
CA LEU A 148 19.62 8.98 -12.65
C LEU A 148 18.53 8.89 -13.72
N GLN A 149 18.25 9.99 -14.41
CA GLN A 149 17.25 10.05 -15.47
C GLN A 149 17.72 9.37 -16.74
N THR A 150 16.83 8.58 -17.35
CA THR A 150 17.04 8.03 -18.70
C THR A 150 16.06 8.68 -19.68
N PRO A 151 16.54 9.42 -20.70
CA PRO A 151 15.66 10.04 -21.69
C PRO A 151 14.82 8.99 -22.41
N GLN A 152 13.56 9.33 -22.67
CA GLN A 152 12.64 8.48 -23.42
C GLN A 152 12.16 9.14 -24.70
N PHE A 153 11.85 8.29 -25.66
CA PHE A 153 11.27 8.64 -26.93
C PHE A 153 10.07 7.72 -27.12
N GLN A 154 8.88 8.17 -26.75
CA GLN A 154 7.66 7.40 -26.98
C GLN A 154 7.51 7.16 -28.49
N LEU A 155 7.51 5.89 -28.91
CA LEU A 155 7.38 5.50 -30.31
C LEU A 155 5.96 5.03 -30.62
N VAL A 156 5.39 4.19 -29.74
CA VAL A 156 3.98 3.76 -29.78
C VAL A 156 3.45 3.79 -28.35
N SER A 157 2.38 4.54 -28.07
CA SER A 157 1.79 4.68 -26.74
C SER A 157 0.53 3.84 -26.56
N SER A 158 0.10 3.67 -25.32
CA SER A 158 -1.32 3.46 -25.04
C SER A 158 -2.12 4.65 -25.61
N GLY A 159 -3.25 4.38 -26.27
CA GLY A 159 -4.00 5.35 -27.06
C GLY A 159 -3.49 5.58 -28.50
N ALA A 160 -2.43 4.90 -28.95
CA ALA A 160 -1.98 5.00 -30.33
C ALA A 160 -3.04 4.48 -31.31
N THR A 161 -3.28 5.21 -32.39
CA THR A 161 -4.12 4.73 -33.49
C THR A 161 -3.34 3.74 -34.34
N GLY A 162 -4.01 2.68 -34.79
CA GLY A 162 -3.43 1.65 -35.61
C GLY A 162 -4.48 0.98 -36.47
N ARG A 163 -4.14 -0.19 -37.00
CA ARG A 163 -5.06 -1.03 -37.75
C ARG A 163 -5.01 -2.47 -37.28
N ALA A 164 -6.14 -3.16 -37.34
CA ALA A 164 -6.24 -4.56 -36.97
C ALA A 164 -6.97 -5.40 -38.02
N PHE A 165 -6.69 -6.69 -37.99
CA PHE A 165 -7.29 -7.66 -38.90
C PHE A 165 -7.36 -9.02 -38.23
N VAL A 166 -8.50 -9.68 -38.36
CA VAL A 166 -8.68 -11.06 -37.94
C VAL A 166 -8.37 -11.95 -39.14
N PRO A 167 -7.22 -12.66 -39.13
CA PRO A 167 -6.73 -13.36 -40.30
C PRO A 167 -7.59 -14.56 -40.68
N SER A 168 -7.46 -15.00 -41.93
CA SER A 168 -8.08 -16.20 -42.48
C SER A 168 -7.05 -17.07 -43.20
N ALA A 169 -7.42 -18.28 -43.59
CA ALA A 169 -6.53 -19.17 -44.34
C ALA A 169 -6.04 -18.56 -45.67
N ASP A 170 -6.83 -17.67 -46.28
CA ASP A 170 -6.48 -17.01 -47.55
C ASP A 170 -5.41 -15.91 -47.38
N THR A 171 -5.18 -15.43 -46.15
CA THR A 171 -4.22 -14.37 -45.80
C THR A 171 -3.01 -14.90 -45.03
N ALA A 172 -2.86 -16.22 -44.91
CA ALA A 172 -1.91 -16.91 -44.04
C ALA A 172 -0.41 -16.68 -44.36
N ASP A 173 -0.08 -16.36 -45.62
CA ASP A 173 1.30 -16.21 -46.12
C ASP A 173 1.69 -14.74 -46.38
N GLU A 174 0.93 -13.79 -45.83
CA GLU A 174 1.22 -12.37 -46.00
C GLU A 174 2.37 -11.93 -45.08
N ASN A 175 3.31 -11.14 -45.60
CA ASN A 175 4.38 -10.52 -44.80
C ASN A 175 3.84 -9.32 -44.00
N TRP A 176 2.75 -9.52 -43.27
CA TRP A 176 1.98 -8.47 -42.60
C TRP A 176 2.75 -7.75 -41.49
N THR A 177 3.88 -8.29 -41.03
CA THR A 177 4.76 -7.63 -40.05
C THR A 177 5.75 -6.65 -40.69
N ASP A 178 5.91 -6.68 -42.03
CA ASP A 178 6.84 -5.82 -42.76
C ASP A 178 6.29 -4.39 -42.93
N VAL A 179 7.22 -3.41 -42.93
CA VAL A 179 6.92 -1.98 -43.15
C VAL A 179 6.24 -1.70 -44.50
N ALA A 180 6.51 -2.54 -45.50
CA ALA A 180 6.03 -2.33 -46.88
C ALA A 180 4.63 -2.93 -47.13
N PHE A 181 4.09 -3.71 -46.20
CA PHE A 181 2.76 -4.30 -46.35
C PHE A 181 1.67 -3.22 -46.24
N ASP A 182 0.65 -3.35 -47.09
CA ASP A 182 -0.47 -2.43 -47.20
C ASP A 182 -1.65 -2.93 -46.36
N ASP A 183 -1.87 -2.30 -45.21
CA ASP A 183 -3.00 -2.55 -44.32
C ASP A 183 -4.19 -1.60 -44.60
N GLY A 184 -4.24 -0.98 -45.78
CA GLY A 184 -5.26 -0.01 -46.21
C GLY A 184 -6.72 -0.40 -45.91
N ASP A 185 -7.01 -1.69 -46.03
CA ASP A 185 -8.36 -2.26 -45.91
C ASP A 185 -8.64 -2.86 -44.51
N TRP A 186 -7.69 -2.77 -43.57
CA TRP A 186 -7.83 -3.25 -42.20
C TRP A 186 -8.70 -2.30 -41.35
N MET A 187 -9.29 -2.81 -40.26
CA MET A 187 -10.12 -1.98 -39.37
C MET A 187 -9.23 -0.96 -38.63
N GLU A 188 -9.67 0.29 -38.51
CA GLU A 188 -8.99 1.27 -37.66
C GLU A 188 -9.23 0.94 -36.18
N ILE A 189 -8.18 1.04 -35.37
CA ILE A 189 -8.22 0.76 -33.93
C ILE A 189 -7.49 1.85 -33.14
N THR A 190 -7.76 1.88 -31.84
CA THR A 190 -7.00 2.62 -30.83
C THR A 190 -6.52 1.62 -29.77
N ASN A 191 -5.22 1.58 -29.50
CA ASN A 191 -4.63 0.76 -28.44
C ASN A 191 -5.11 1.21 -27.05
N PRO A 192 -5.46 0.35 -26.07
CA PRO A 192 -5.55 -1.11 -26.10
C PRO A 192 -6.72 -1.68 -26.91
N ILE A 193 -6.59 -2.89 -27.43
CA ILE A 193 -7.68 -3.62 -28.10
C ILE A 193 -8.09 -4.85 -27.29
N GLY A 194 -9.37 -5.23 -27.35
CA GLY A 194 -9.87 -6.38 -26.60
C GLY A 194 -11.39 -6.48 -26.53
N PHE A 195 -11.89 -7.35 -25.66
CA PHE A 195 -13.29 -7.42 -25.25
C PHE A 195 -13.40 -8.09 -23.87
N ASP A 196 -14.50 -7.88 -23.17
CA ASP A 196 -14.86 -8.66 -21.98
C ASP A 196 -16.36 -8.93 -21.98
N ASN A 197 -16.73 -10.19 -22.21
CA ASN A 197 -18.12 -10.63 -22.34
C ASN A 197 -18.68 -11.20 -21.03
N ARG A 198 -17.94 -11.08 -19.93
CA ARG A 198 -18.36 -11.66 -18.65
C ARG A 198 -19.34 -10.72 -17.96
N GLU A 199 -20.44 -11.29 -17.46
CA GLU A 199 -21.38 -10.54 -16.64
C GLU A 199 -20.72 -10.16 -15.31
N ALA A 200 -20.79 -8.87 -14.94
CA ALA A 200 -20.45 -8.41 -13.60
C ALA A 200 -21.26 -9.18 -12.54
N PHE A 201 -20.57 -9.78 -11.57
CA PHE A 201 -21.17 -10.72 -10.61
C PHE A 201 -20.89 -10.37 -9.14
N GLU A 202 -20.33 -9.20 -8.83
CA GLU A 202 -20.14 -8.78 -7.42
C GLU A 202 -21.41 -8.15 -6.83
N ASN A 203 -21.64 -8.49 -5.55
CA ASN A 203 -22.84 -8.31 -4.74
C ASN A 203 -24.21 -8.66 -5.39
N ALA A 204 -24.18 -9.53 -6.41
CA ALA A 204 -25.33 -10.12 -7.11
C ALA A 204 -26.54 -9.21 -7.43
N GLY A 205 -26.39 -7.89 -7.43
CA GLY A 205 -27.43 -6.90 -7.70
C GLY A 205 -28.28 -6.44 -6.52
N PHE A 206 -27.93 -6.72 -5.26
CA PHE A 206 -28.69 -6.20 -4.12
C PHE A 206 -28.62 -4.67 -4.01
N GLU A 207 -27.49 -4.07 -4.41
CA GLU A 207 -27.21 -2.63 -4.41
C GLU A 207 -28.19 -1.75 -5.20
N GLN A 208 -29.07 -2.35 -6.01
CA GLN A 208 -30.15 -1.64 -6.69
C GLN A 208 -31.41 -1.50 -5.82
N GLY A 209 -31.36 -2.00 -4.58
CA GLY A 209 -32.48 -2.05 -3.65
C GLY A 209 -33.57 -3.03 -4.04
N ASP A 210 -33.28 -4.02 -4.88
CA ASP A 210 -34.24 -5.03 -5.32
C ASP A 210 -33.64 -6.43 -5.49
N MET A 211 -34.49 -7.42 -5.78
CA MET A 211 -34.10 -8.82 -5.99
C MET A 211 -34.24 -9.25 -7.46
N ASN A 212 -34.27 -8.32 -8.42
CA ASN A 212 -34.65 -8.61 -9.82
C ASN A 212 -33.64 -9.51 -10.55
N ARG A 213 -32.39 -9.54 -10.11
CA ARG A 213 -31.35 -10.45 -10.62
C ARG A 213 -31.48 -11.88 -10.07
N TRP A 214 -32.40 -12.10 -9.13
CA TRP A 214 -32.64 -13.37 -8.48
C TRP A 214 -34.02 -13.92 -8.78
N GLN A 215 -34.09 -15.23 -9.01
CA GLN A 215 -35.36 -15.92 -8.93
C GLN A 215 -35.62 -16.21 -7.46
N VAL A 216 -36.58 -15.52 -6.86
CA VAL A 216 -36.96 -15.71 -5.44
C VAL A 216 -38.22 -16.55 -5.35
N PHE A 217 -38.24 -17.52 -4.45
CA PHE A 217 -39.38 -18.38 -4.20
C PHE A 217 -39.63 -18.52 -2.70
N GLY A 218 -40.46 -17.62 -2.17
CA GLY A 218 -40.68 -17.44 -0.74
C GLY A 218 -40.78 -15.96 -0.39
N GLY A 219 -40.42 -15.60 0.84
CA GLY A 219 -40.28 -14.21 1.30
C GLY A 219 -38.82 -13.74 1.23
N GLY A 220 -38.41 -13.24 0.07
CA GLY A 220 -37.10 -12.61 -0.13
C GLY A 220 -37.21 -11.12 -0.52
N VAL A 221 -36.30 -10.30 -0.01
CA VAL A 221 -36.30 -8.84 -0.19
C VAL A 221 -34.87 -8.28 -0.02
N ALA A 222 -34.55 -7.18 -0.69
CA ALA A 222 -33.32 -6.43 -0.45
C ALA A 222 -33.55 -5.42 0.70
N VAL A 223 -32.62 -5.34 1.64
CA VAL A 223 -32.70 -4.48 2.84
C VAL A 223 -31.38 -3.76 3.07
N THR A 224 -31.40 -2.65 3.78
CA THR A 224 -30.18 -1.93 4.23
C THR A 224 -29.88 -2.24 5.69
N ASP A 225 -28.91 -1.52 6.27
CA ASP A 225 -28.68 -1.41 7.71
C ASP A 225 -29.91 -1.01 8.56
N SER A 226 -31.01 -0.57 7.94
CA SER A 226 -32.27 -0.20 8.61
C SER A 226 -32.92 -1.35 9.40
N ILE A 227 -32.49 -2.59 9.17
CA ILE A 227 -32.86 -3.75 9.99
C ILE A 227 -31.92 -3.97 11.19
N GLY A 228 -31.02 -3.03 11.52
CA GLY A 228 -30.08 -3.14 12.63
C GLY A 228 -28.83 -3.98 12.36
N VAL A 229 -28.60 -4.40 11.11
CA VAL A 229 -27.41 -5.19 10.71
C VAL A 229 -26.78 -4.54 9.50
N VAL A 230 -25.55 -4.05 9.65
CA VAL A 230 -24.80 -3.34 8.58
C VAL A 230 -24.36 -4.35 7.51
N PRO A 231 -24.66 -4.12 6.21
CA PRO A 231 -24.14 -4.92 5.11
C PRO A 231 -22.60 -4.89 5.06
N PRO A 232 -21.91 -6.04 4.93
CA PRO A 232 -20.46 -6.10 4.72
C PRO A 232 -19.97 -5.40 3.44
N GLN A 233 -20.80 -5.34 2.39
CA GLN A 233 -20.47 -4.68 1.13
C GLN A 233 -21.67 -3.84 0.66
N GLY A 234 -21.40 -2.58 0.33
CA GLY A 234 -22.41 -1.68 -0.22
C GLY A 234 -23.49 -1.23 0.77
N GLU A 235 -24.60 -0.73 0.25
CA GLU A 235 -25.74 -0.23 1.03
C GLU A 235 -26.84 -1.29 1.24
N PHE A 236 -26.91 -2.32 0.39
CA PHE A 236 -28.00 -3.28 0.38
C PHE A 236 -27.54 -4.73 0.48
N GLN A 237 -28.39 -5.55 1.07
CA GLN A 237 -28.15 -6.99 1.23
C GLN A 237 -29.43 -7.79 1.00
N GLY A 238 -29.28 -9.05 0.60
CA GLY A 238 -30.41 -9.95 0.39
C GLY A 238 -30.88 -10.58 1.70
N ARG A 239 -32.19 -10.50 2.00
CA ARG A 239 -32.82 -11.17 3.15
C ARG A 239 -33.83 -12.21 2.69
N LEU A 240 -33.70 -13.45 3.16
CA LEU A 240 -34.70 -14.52 3.03
C LEU A 240 -35.35 -14.83 4.39
N ASN A 241 -36.67 -15.01 4.44
CA ASN A 241 -37.41 -15.21 5.69
C ASN A 241 -38.03 -16.62 5.82
N SER A 242 -38.04 -17.20 7.02
CA SER A 242 -38.58 -18.55 7.28
C SER A 242 -40.08 -18.60 7.59
N PHE A 243 -40.76 -17.44 7.69
CA PHE A 243 -42.19 -17.38 8.06
C PHE A 243 -43.10 -16.70 7.02
N GLN A 244 -42.68 -15.55 6.47
CA GLN A 244 -43.49 -14.81 5.50
C GLN A 244 -43.43 -15.39 4.08
N ASN A 245 -44.58 -15.57 3.43
CA ASN A 245 -44.71 -16.04 2.03
C ASN A 245 -44.04 -17.39 1.70
N VAL A 246 -43.73 -18.20 2.71
CA VAL A 246 -42.96 -19.46 2.60
C VAL A 246 -43.66 -20.59 1.84
N LYS A 247 -42.86 -21.44 1.20
CA LYS A 247 -43.31 -22.55 0.34
C LYS A 247 -43.03 -23.89 0.99
N SER A 248 -43.78 -24.94 0.60
CA SER A 248 -43.57 -26.27 1.17
C SER A 248 -42.26 -26.90 0.68
N ARG A 249 -41.68 -27.79 1.49
CA ARG A 249 -40.45 -28.52 1.17
C ARG A 249 -40.43 -29.06 -0.27
N SER A 250 -41.48 -29.74 -0.71
CA SER A 250 -41.53 -30.33 -2.05
C SER A 250 -41.59 -29.30 -3.18
N GLN A 251 -42.00 -28.07 -2.89
CA GLN A 251 -41.94 -26.95 -3.83
C GLN A 251 -40.55 -26.32 -3.84
N LEU A 252 -39.90 -26.20 -2.67
CA LEU A 252 -38.53 -25.70 -2.54
C LEU A 252 -37.52 -26.61 -3.24
N GLU A 253 -37.61 -27.93 -3.01
CA GLU A 253 -36.76 -28.94 -3.68
C GLU A 253 -36.90 -28.85 -5.20
N ARG A 254 -38.13 -28.74 -5.71
CA ARG A 254 -38.37 -28.57 -7.15
C ARG A 254 -37.81 -27.24 -7.68
N PHE A 255 -37.90 -26.18 -6.90
CA PHE A 255 -37.38 -24.88 -7.31
C PHE A 255 -35.86 -24.88 -7.37
N LEU A 256 -35.18 -25.48 -6.40
CA LEU A 256 -33.71 -25.60 -6.37
C LEU A 256 -33.17 -26.75 -7.25
N ASP A 257 -34.04 -27.44 -8.00
CA ASP A 257 -33.67 -28.60 -8.82
C ASP A 257 -32.95 -29.71 -8.00
N LEU A 258 -33.42 -29.94 -6.77
CA LEU A 258 -32.96 -30.97 -5.85
C LEU A 258 -33.80 -32.25 -5.94
N GLU A 259 -33.21 -33.38 -5.53
CA GLU A 259 -33.93 -34.64 -5.40
C GLU A 259 -35.04 -34.59 -4.34
N SER A 260 -36.04 -35.46 -4.49
CA SER A 260 -37.13 -35.51 -3.52
C SER A 260 -36.61 -35.96 -2.15
N ARG A 261 -36.93 -35.17 -1.11
CA ARG A 261 -36.47 -35.37 0.28
C ARG A 261 -35.03 -34.95 0.57
N ALA A 262 -34.31 -34.36 -0.38
CA ALA A 262 -32.97 -33.83 -0.15
C ALA A 262 -32.91 -32.86 1.05
N LEU A 263 -33.90 -31.98 1.23
CA LEU A 263 -33.89 -31.01 2.34
C LEU A 263 -34.08 -31.68 3.73
N ASN A 264 -34.69 -32.85 3.80
CA ASN A 264 -34.77 -33.61 5.05
C ASN A 264 -33.40 -34.15 5.45
N GLU A 265 -32.61 -34.57 4.47
CA GLU A 265 -31.27 -35.11 4.69
C GLU A 265 -30.31 -33.99 5.11
N VAL A 266 -30.38 -32.84 4.42
CA VAL A 266 -29.59 -31.64 4.75
C VAL A 266 -29.90 -31.13 6.16
N GLY A 267 -31.18 -31.04 6.53
CA GLY A 267 -31.60 -30.55 7.85
C GLY A 267 -31.54 -31.58 8.97
N GLY A 268 -31.28 -32.86 8.68
CA GLY A 268 -31.28 -33.93 9.70
C GLY A 268 -32.65 -34.22 10.31
N GLY A 269 -33.76 -33.93 9.62
CA GLY A 269 -35.11 -34.00 10.17
C GLY A 269 -36.22 -33.75 9.13
N ASN A 270 -37.43 -33.43 9.58
CA ASN A 270 -38.56 -33.16 8.67
C ASN A 270 -38.63 -31.67 8.32
N ALA A 271 -37.94 -31.27 7.26
CA ALA A 271 -38.09 -29.92 6.69
C ALA A 271 -39.53 -29.70 6.22
N ASN A 272 -40.12 -28.57 6.61
CA ASN A 272 -41.53 -28.31 6.36
C ASN A 272 -41.72 -27.23 5.30
N ARG A 273 -41.17 -26.04 5.53
CA ARG A 273 -41.36 -24.85 4.68
C ARG A 273 -40.13 -23.94 4.71
N GLY A 274 -40.12 -22.88 3.91
CA GLY A 274 -39.02 -21.93 3.89
C GLY A 274 -39.07 -21.00 2.68
N SER A 275 -37.97 -20.29 2.49
CA SER A 275 -37.73 -19.40 1.36
C SER A 275 -36.38 -19.70 0.74
N VAL A 276 -36.34 -19.69 -0.59
CA VAL A 276 -35.12 -19.95 -1.36
C VAL A 276 -35.01 -18.93 -2.48
N MET A 277 -33.79 -18.65 -2.91
CA MET A 277 -33.50 -17.92 -4.13
C MET A 277 -32.51 -18.70 -4.98
N LYS A 278 -32.53 -18.46 -6.29
CA LYS A 278 -31.54 -19.03 -7.20
C LYS A 278 -31.20 -18.09 -8.35
N ARG A 279 -30.01 -18.28 -8.89
CA ARG A 279 -29.54 -17.65 -10.11
C ARG A 279 -28.80 -18.67 -10.97
N THR A 280 -28.91 -18.50 -12.29
CA THR A 280 -28.10 -19.26 -13.25
C THR A 280 -26.78 -18.53 -13.46
N ILE A 281 -25.67 -19.24 -13.35
CA ILE A 281 -24.32 -18.72 -13.55
C ILE A 281 -23.56 -19.60 -14.53
N THR A 282 -22.64 -19.01 -15.28
CA THR A 282 -21.67 -19.74 -16.10
C THR A 282 -20.29 -19.51 -15.52
N VAL A 283 -19.56 -20.59 -15.27
CA VAL A 283 -18.27 -20.61 -14.57
C VAL A 283 -17.27 -21.49 -15.32
N GLN A 284 -15.98 -21.26 -15.10
CA GLN A 284 -14.91 -22.17 -15.52
C GLN A 284 -14.51 -23.12 -14.38
N ALA A 285 -13.81 -24.20 -14.74
CA ALA A 285 -13.17 -25.08 -13.76
C ALA A 285 -12.10 -24.30 -12.99
N GLY A 286 -12.17 -24.32 -11.66
CA GLY A 286 -11.30 -23.55 -10.77
C GLY A 286 -11.91 -22.22 -10.30
N ASP A 287 -13.03 -21.77 -10.90
CA ASP A 287 -13.77 -20.62 -10.37
C ASP A 287 -14.22 -20.94 -8.94
N VAL A 288 -14.12 -19.96 -8.05
CA VAL A 288 -14.54 -20.02 -6.65
C VAL A 288 -15.63 -18.98 -6.46
N ILE A 289 -16.84 -19.43 -6.11
CA ILE A 289 -17.88 -18.53 -5.62
C ILE A 289 -17.71 -18.33 -4.13
N GLU A 290 -17.73 -17.07 -3.70
CA GLU A 290 -17.66 -16.66 -2.31
C GLU A 290 -18.85 -15.75 -1.97
N PHE A 291 -19.33 -15.83 -0.74
CA PHE A 291 -20.32 -14.88 -0.23
C PHE A 291 -20.28 -14.83 1.28
N GLU A 292 -20.79 -13.74 1.83
CA GLU A 292 -20.98 -13.56 3.25
C GLU A 292 -22.45 -13.78 3.62
N TRP A 293 -22.67 -14.40 4.77
CA TRP A 293 -24.01 -14.72 5.25
C TRP A 293 -24.13 -14.52 6.76
N ASN A 294 -25.32 -14.12 7.20
CA ASN A 294 -25.63 -13.99 8.63
C ASN A 294 -27.01 -14.59 8.91
N LEU A 295 -27.09 -15.55 9.83
CA LEU A 295 -28.33 -16.23 10.21
C LEU A 295 -28.92 -15.56 11.46
N LEU A 296 -30.09 -14.93 11.28
CA LEU A 296 -30.86 -14.27 12.33
C LEU A 296 -31.98 -15.18 12.84
N THR A 297 -32.29 -15.16 14.14
CA THR A 297 -33.41 -15.95 14.69
C THR A 297 -34.02 -15.41 16.00
N ASN A 298 -35.31 -15.71 16.19
CA ASN A 298 -36.03 -15.61 17.46
C ASN A 298 -36.32 -16.99 18.09
N GLU A 299 -35.77 -18.08 17.53
CA GLU A 299 -36.01 -19.42 18.04
C GLU A 299 -35.27 -19.71 19.35
N PRO A 300 -35.84 -20.55 20.24
CA PRO A 300 -35.11 -21.07 21.39
C PRO A 300 -33.92 -21.93 20.94
N LEU A 301 -32.71 -21.62 21.41
CA LEU A 301 -31.50 -22.39 21.12
C LEU A 301 -31.59 -23.82 21.67
N GLY A 302 -30.95 -24.77 20.98
CA GLY A 302 -30.76 -26.15 21.44
C GLY A 302 -31.94 -27.09 21.23
N THR A 303 -32.89 -26.76 20.35
CA THR A 303 -33.96 -27.68 19.93
C THR A 303 -33.43 -28.67 18.88
N GLY A 304 -33.90 -29.92 18.92
CA GLY A 304 -33.50 -30.95 17.94
C GLY A 304 -34.07 -30.76 16.52
N ASN A 305 -34.82 -29.68 16.28
CA ASN A 305 -35.47 -29.33 15.01
C ASN A 305 -35.18 -27.84 14.70
N ALA A 306 -33.90 -27.48 14.62
CA ALA A 306 -33.43 -26.13 14.37
C ALA A 306 -33.68 -25.71 12.91
N ASP A 307 -34.26 -24.53 12.69
CA ASP A 307 -34.24 -23.87 11.38
C ASP A 307 -32.80 -23.81 10.84
N PHE A 308 -32.63 -23.99 9.53
CA PHE A 308 -31.30 -24.08 8.91
C PHE A 308 -31.20 -23.31 7.60
N ALA A 309 -30.02 -22.75 7.36
CA ALA A 309 -29.64 -22.13 6.11
C ALA A 309 -28.94 -23.15 5.21
N LEU A 310 -29.14 -23.04 3.89
CA LEU A 310 -28.48 -23.89 2.91
C LEU A 310 -27.90 -23.12 1.73
N PHE A 311 -26.91 -23.76 1.13
CA PHE A 311 -26.33 -23.50 -0.19
C PHE A 311 -26.65 -24.68 -1.12
N SER A 312 -26.81 -24.46 -2.42
CA SER A 312 -26.99 -25.55 -3.38
C SER A 312 -26.44 -25.25 -4.77
N ILE A 313 -25.92 -26.30 -5.44
CA ILE A 313 -25.50 -26.27 -6.84
C ILE A 313 -26.22 -27.37 -7.63
N SER A 314 -26.82 -27.00 -8.78
CA SER A 314 -27.48 -27.93 -9.69
C SER A 314 -27.13 -27.65 -11.17
N PRO A 315 -26.79 -28.67 -11.98
CA PRO A 315 -26.54 -30.06 -11.58
C PRO A 315 -25.26 -30.17 -10.73
N GLY A 316 -25.12 -31.22 -9.92
CA GLY A 316 -23.89 -31.48 -9.16
C GLY A 316 -24.14 -31.78 -7.68
N VAL A 317 -23.65 -30.90 -6.80
CA VAL A 317 -23.48 -31.15 -5.35
C VAL A 317 -24.79 -31.31 -4.59
N GLY A 318 -25.91 -30.77 -5.10
CA GLY A 318 -27.16 -30.74 -4.35
C GLY A 318 -27.12 -29.70 -3.23
N GLY A 319 -27.86 -29.93 -2.14
CA GLY A 319 -27.93 -29.00 -1.00
C GLY A 319 -26.88 -29.26 0.08
N ILE A 320 -26.24 -28.21 0.57
CA ILE A 320 -25.29 -28.19 1.69
C ILE A 320 -25.85 -27.30 2.78
N LYS A 321 -25.89 -27.80 4.03
CA LYS A 321 -26.26 -26.97 5.19
C LYS A 321 -25.08 -26.06 5.54
N ILE A 322 -25.30 -24.75 5.54
CA ILE A 322 -24.26 -23.76 5.89
C ILE A 322 -24.36 -23.31 7.36
N ALA A 323 -25.56 -23.35 7.95
CA ALA A 323 -25.79 -23.02 9.35
C ALA A 323 -27.12 -23.60 9.86
N ASP A 324 -27.25 -23.73 11.18
CA ASP A 324 -28.53 -23.94 11.85
C ASP A 324 -28.59 -23.21 13.19
N VAL A 325 -29.80 -23.03 13.74
CA VAL A 325 -30.01 -22.34 15.02
C VAL A 325 -29.63 -23.18 16.26
N ALA A 326 -28.93 -24.32 16.09
CA ALA A 326 -28.39 -25.08 17.21
C ALA A 326 -26.99 -24.60 17.64
N GLN A 327 -26.36 -23.72 16.87
CA GLN A 327 -25.06 -23.12 17.19
C GLN A 327 -25.16 -21.97 18.21
N GLU A 328 -24.02 -21.59 18.80
CA GLU A 328 -23.94 -20.39 19.65
C GLU A 328 -24.19 -19.13 18.82
N MET A 329 -25.05 -18.24 19.31
CA MET A 329 -25.47 -17.03 18.60
C MET A 329 -25.38 -15.82 19.52
N ALA A 330 -24.91 -14.70 18.98
CA ALA A 330 -24.83 -13.41 19.65
C ALA A 330 -26.21 -12.75 19.75
N GLN A 331 -26.33 -11.71 20.57
CA GLN A 331 -27.49 -10.83 20.57
C GLN A 331 -27.47 -9.97 19.32
N SER A 332 -28.62 -9.79 18.68
CA SER A 332 -28.76 -8.95 17.49
C SER A 332 -29.56 -7.68 17.78
N GLU A 333 -29.15 -6.59 17.14
CA GLU A 333 -29.84 -5.29 17.10
C GLU A 333 -31.04 -5.31 16.12
N SER A 334 -31.24 -6.41 15.39
CA SER A 334 -32.28 -6.54 14.38
C SER A 334 -33.69 -6.79 14.93
N ASP A 335 -34.67 -6.93 14.03
CA ASP A 335 -36.01 -7.40 14.38
C ASP A 335 -36.05 -8.85 14.90
N LEU A 336 -34.92 -9.56 14.84
CA LEU A 336 -34.69 -10.87 15.43
C LEU A 336 -33.62 -10.75 16.52
N VAL A 337 -33.80 -11.41 17.66
CA VAL A 337 -33.04 -11.16 18.89
C VAL A 337 -31.65 -11.81 18.91
N ARG A 338 -31.35 -12.69 17.96
CA ARG A 338 -30.09 -13.44 17.89
C ARG A 338 -29.55 -13.53 16.48
N GLU A 339 -28.23 -13.59 16.37
CA GLU A 339 -27.53 -13.73 15.10
C GLU A 339 -26.21 -14.49 15.19
N THR A 340 -25.68 -14.90 14.04
CA THR A 340 -24.33 -15.49 13.95
C THR A 340 -23.23 -14.46 13.78
N GLY A 341 -23.59 -13.22 13.44
CA GLY A 341 -22.69 -12.31 12.73
C GLY A 341 -22.43 -12.82 11.30
N TYR A 342 -21.79 -12.00 10.48
CA TYR A 342 -21.40 -12.44 9.14
C TYR A 342 -20.32 -13.51 9.21
N GLN A 343 -20.51 -14.54 8.41
CA GLN A 343 -19.60 -15.64 8.17
C GLN A 343 -19.39 -15.76 6.66
N SER A 344 -18.23 -16.22 6.24
CA SER A 344 -17.94 -16.43 4.81
C SER A 344 -18.17 -17.88 4.41
N PHE A 345 -18.60 -18.10 3.17
CA PHE A 345 -18.67 -19.41 2.54
C PHE A 345 -18.01 -19.36 1.16
N SER A 346 -17.29 -20.40 0.79
CA SER A 346 -16.69 -20.54 -0.54
C SER A 346 -16.93 -21.92 -1.15
N TYR A 347 -17.01 -21.97 -2.47
CA TYR A 347 -17.14 -23.22 -3.23
C TYR A 347 -16.40 -23.12 -4.56
N GLU A 348 -15.47 -24.04 -4.81
CA GLU A 348 -14.72 -24.15 -6.07
C GLU A 348 -15.46 -25.07 -7.07
N PHE A 349 -15.64 -24.60 -8.29
CA PHE A 349 -16.25 -25.35 -9.38
C PHE A 349 -15.22 -26.30 -10.02
N PRO A 350 -15.42 -27.63 -9.98
CA PRO A 350 -14.44 -28.57 -10.53
C PRO A 350 -14.48 -28.67 -12.07
N GLU A 351 -15.53 -28.15 -12.71
CA GLU A 351 -15.76 -28.26 -14.15
C GLU A 351 -16.39 -26.96 -14.68
N SER A 352 -16.02 -26.57 -15.90
CA SER A 352 -16.63 -25.44 -16.60
C SER A 352 -18.05 -25.78 -17.03
N GLY A 353 -18.97 -24.82 -16.93
CA GLY A 353 -20.34 -25.01 -17.39
C GLY A 353 -21.33 -24.02 -16.80
N THR A 354 -22.61 -24.27 -17.09
CA THR A 354 -23.72 -23.49 -16.55
C THR A 354 -24.35 -24.21 -15.36
N PHE A 355 -24.31 -23.56 -14.19
CA PHE A 355 -24.84 -24.06 -12.93
C PHE A 355 -25.95 -23.17 -12.40
N LYS A 356 -26.79 -23.75 -11.54
CA LYS A 356 -27.79 -23.02 -10.75
C LYS A 356 -27.28 -22.94 -9.32
N PHE A 357 -26.92 -21.73 -8.93
CA PHE A 357 -26.55 -21.37 -7.58
C PHE A 357 -27.80 -21.01 -6.79
N GLY A 358 -28.02 -21.68 -5.66
CA GLY A 358 -29.19 -21.50 -4.81
C GLY A 358 -28.82 -21.30 -3.34
N LEU A 359 -29.60 -20.46 -2.66
CA LEU A 359 -29.47 -20.15 -1.25
C LEU A 359 -30.86 -20.20 -0.59
N GLY A 360 -30.93 -20.54 0.69
CA GLY A 360 -32.23 -20.64 1.35
C GLY A 360 -32.20 -20.71 2.87
N ILE A 361 -33.35 -20.42 3.45
CA ILE A 361 -33.67 -20.61 4.86
C ILE A 361 -34.86 -21.57 4.99
N ILE A 362 -34.68 -22.63 5.76
CA ILE A 362 -35.64 -23.74 5.89
C ILE A 362 -36.09 -23.87 7.33
N ASN A 363 -37.40 -23.96 7.49
CA ASN A 363 -38.09 -24.15 8.75
C ASN A 363 -38.32 -25.63 9.07
N MET A 364 -37.92 -26.05 10.28
CA MET A 364 -37.96 -27.45 10.75
C MET A 364 -39.12 -27.76 11.72
N GLU A 365 -40.01 -26.81 11.97
CA GLU A 365 -41.09 -26.79 12.97
C GLU A 365 -40.64 -27.23 14.38
N SER A 366 -40.17 -26.28 15.17
CA SER A 366 -40.34 -26.33 16.63
C SER A 366 -40.70 -24.97 17.22
N SER A 367 -41.89 -24.90 17.83
CA SER A 367 -42.32 -23.86 18.80
C SER A 367 -42.48 -22.39 18.36
N GLY A 368 -42.42 -22.05 17.07
CA GLY A 368 -43.01 -20.81 16.54
C GLY A 368 -42.14 -19.56 16.59
N GLY A 369 -40.81 -19.70 16.48
CA GLY A 369 -39.93 -18.56 16.21
C GLY A 369 -39.73 -18.33 14.70
N GLU A 370 -39.18 -17.16 14.37
CA GLU A 370 -38.87 -16.73 13.00
C GLU A 370 -37.36 -16.68 12.83
N SER A 371 -36.88 -17.08 11.64
CA SER A 371 -35.48 -17.03 11.27
C SER A 371 -35.32 -16.35 9.91
N SER A 372 -34.21 -15.65 9.71
CA SER A 372 -33.86 -15.00 8.44
C SER A 372 -32.41 -15.29 8.07
N LEU A 373 -32.15 -15.45 6.77
CA LEU A 373 -30.80 -15.51 6.23
C LEU A 373 -30.53 -14.20 5.50
N LEU A 374 -29.51 -13.49 5.95
CA LEU A 374 -28.89 -12.37 5.27
C LEU A 374 -27.76 -12.88 4.39
N ILE A 375 -27.63 -12.33 3.19
CA ILE A 375 -26.63 -12.67 2.19
C ILE A 375 -26.09 -11.38 1.59
N ASP A 376 -24.78 -11.24 1.56
CA ASP A 376 -24.09 -10.09 1.00
C ASP A 376 -22.75 -10.51 0.38
N ASN A 377 -22.09 -9.58 -0.33
CA ASN A 377 -20.74 -9.75 -0.87
C ASN A 377 -20.57 -11.03 -1.72
N VAL A 378 -21.60 -11.36 -2.52
CA VAL A 378 -21.56 -12.52 -3.41
C VAL A 378 -20.61 -12.20 -4.58
N ARG A 379 -19.53 -12.98 -4.73
CA ARG A 379 -18.50 -12.80 -5.76
C ARG A 379 -18.03 -14.12 -6.36
N ILE A 380 -17.43 -14.07 -7.54
CA ILE A 380 -16.68 -15.18 -8.13
C ILE A 380 -15.29 -14.63 -8.46
N ASN A 381 -14.23 -15.31 -8.01
CA ASN A 381 -12.85 -14.91 -8.30
C ASN A 381 -12.62 -14.66 -9.81
N GLY A 382 -11.83 -13.63 -10.14
CA GLY A 382 -11.57 -13.23 -11.53
C GLY A 382 -12.71 -12.43 -12.20
N ARG A 383 -13.73 -12.00 -11.44
CA ARG A 383 -14.83 -11.14 -11.93
C ARG A 383 -15.11 -10.01 -10.93
N GLY A 384 -14.38 -8.90 -11.05
CA GLY A 384 -14.54 -7.73 -10.18
C GLY A 384 -15.77 -6.86 -10.47
N ASP A 385 -16.07 -5.95 -9.54
CA ASP A 385 -17.07 -4.88 -9.63
C ASP A 385 -16.79 -3.89 -10.78
N ALA A 386 -17.86 -3.47 -11.46
CA ALA A 386 -17.91 -2.65 -12.68
C ALA A 386 -17.52 -3.38 -13.99
N THR A 387 -18.33 -3.16 -15.03
CA THR A 387 -18.02 -3.31 -16.46
C THR A 387 -16.76 -4.13 -16.77
N GLY A 388 -16.92 -5.46 -16.97
CA GLY A 388 -15.86 -6.49 -17.03
C GLY A 388 -14.43 -5.97 -17.19
N LEU A 389 -13.56 -6.26 -16.21
CA LEU A 389 -12.12 -5.94 -16.03
C LEU A 389 -11.38 -5.14 -17.13
N PHE A 390 -11.54 -5.52 -18.39
CA PHE A 390 -10.90 -4.84 -19.53
C PHE A 390 -11.71 -3.69 -20.12
N THR A 391 -13.04 -3.70 -20.04
CA THR A 391 -14.00 -2.83 -20.75
C THR A 391 -13.63 -1.35 -20.68
N ASP A 392 -13.34 -0.84 -19.48
CA ASP A 392 -13.02 0.58 -19.28
C ASP A 392 -11.56 0.95 -19.64
N LYS A 393 -10.75 -0.05 -19.99
CA LYS A 393 -9.35 0.11 -20.41
C LYS A 393 -9.17 0.02 -21.94
N LEU A 394 -10.21 -0.36 -22.67
CA LEU A 394 -10.14 -0.55 -24.13
C LEU A 394 -10.18 0.78 -24.87
N GLY A 395 -9.21 0.99 -25.77
CA GLY A 395 -9.31 1.99 -26.83
C GLY A 395 -10.20 1.50 -27.98
N THR A 396 -10.24 0.20 -28.26
CA THR A 396 -11.17 -0.39 -29.23
C THR A 396 -11.67 -1.75 -28.79
N ASN A 397 -12.99 -1.90 -28.76
CA ASN A 397 -13.64 -3.19 -28.54
C ASN A 397 -13.69 -3.97 -29.86
N ILE A 398 -13.08 -5.16 -29.87
CA ILE A 398 -12.95 -6.06 -31.04
C ILE A 398 -13.80 -7.32 -30.90
N GLN A 399 -14.80 -7.32 -30.01
CA GLN A 399 -15.66 -8.47 -29.73
C GLN A 399 -16.30 -9.01 -31.00
N THR A 400 -16.87 -8.13 -31.83
CA THR A 400 -17.62 -8.52 -33.03
C THR A 400 -16.74 -9.11 -34.13
N GLU A 401 -15.45 -8.78 -34.10
CA GLU A 401 -14.47 -9.17 -35.10
C GLU A 401 -13.73 -10.45 -34.72
N LEU A 402 -13.43 -10.64 -33.43
CA LEU A 402 -12.59 -11.75 -32.95
C LEU A 402 -13.40 -12.90 -32.32
N ALA A 403 -14.32 -12.61 -31.41
CA ALA A 403 -14.97 -13.63 -30.58
C ALA A 403 -15.78 -14.61 -31.44
N GLY A 404 -15.54 -15.91 -31.25
CA GLY A 404 -16.17 -16.99 -32.03
C GLY A 404 -15.73 -17.09 -33.50
N ILE A 405 -14.77 -16.27 -33.95
CA ILE A 405 -14.34 -16.19 -35.35
C ILE A 405 -12.92 -16.76 -35.52
N ASN A 406 -11.96 -16.27 -34.73
CA ASN A 406 -10.58 -16.76 -34.73
C ASN A 406 -9.99 -16.63 -33.31
N SER A 407 -8.89 -17.33 -33.04
CA SER A 407 -8.12 -17.21 -31.80
C SER A 407 -6.92 -16.28 -31.93
N SER A 408 -6.79 -15.61 -33.08
CA SER A 408 -5.74 -14.62 -33.34
C SER A 408 -6.32 -13.34 -33.91
N ILE A 409 -5.76 -12.21 -33.49
CA ILE A 409 -5.90 -10.92 -34.16
C ILE A 409 -4.52 -10.33 -34.44
N TRP A 410 -4.37 -9.75 -35.62
CA TRP A 410 -3.17 -9.00 -36.01
C TRP A 410 -3.44 -7.52 -35.86
N SER A 411 -2.51 -6.77 -35.25
CA SER A 411 -2.56 -5.32 -35.20
C SER A 411 -1.23 -4.70 -35.63
N ARG A 412 -1.32 -3.50 -36.19
CA ARG A 412 -0.18 -2.73 -36.72
C ARG A 412 -0.30 -1.28 -36.28
N TYR A 413 0.78 -0.75 -35.74
CA TYR A 413 0.92 0.65 -35.35
C TYR A 413 2.07 1.27 -36.12
N GLU A 414 1.73 2.18 -37.04
CA GLU A 414 2.72 2.91 -37.83
C GLU A 414 3.20 4.14 -37.08
N PHE A 415 4.50 4.39 -37.09
CA PHE A 415 5.10 5.57 -36.45
C PHE A 415 6.33 6.06 -37.22
N ASP A 416 6.60 7.36 -37.14
CA ASP A 416 7.74 7.99 -37.79
C ASP A 416 8.85 8.30 -36.78
N VAL A 417 10.08 7.89 -37.11
CA VAL A 417 11.28 8.22 -36.32
C VAL A 417 12.08 9.29 -37.06
N ALA A 418 12.14 10.49 -36.48
CA ALA A 418 12.86 11.62 -37.08
C ALA A 418 14.40 11.45 -37.05
N SER A 419 14.92 10.84 -35.98
CA SER A 419 16.33 10.45 -35.82
C SER A 419 16.41 9.29 -34.83
N THR A 420 17.40 8.42 -35.00
CA THR A 420 17.75 7.38 -34.02
C THR A 420 18.84 7.86 -33.06
N ASP A 421 19.35 9.09 -33.23
CA ASP A 421 20.37 9.66 -32.36
C ASP A 421 19.87 9.75 -30.92
N GLY A 422 20.61 9.11 -30.00
CA GLY A 422 20.30 9.14 -28.57
C GLY A 422 19.32 8.07 -28.11
N ILE A 423 18.89 7.13 -28.97
CA ILE A 423 18.20 5.89 -28.59
C ILE A 423 19.25 4.77 -28.53
N ASN A 424 19.36 4.12 -27.37
CA ASN A 424 20.36 3.10 -27.05
C ASN A 424 19.74 1.73 -26.74
N SER A 425 18.47 1.70 -26.39
CA SER A 425 17.70 0.47 -26.20
C SER A 425 16.24 0.70 -26.54
N LEU A 426 15.49 -0.39 -26.70
CA LEU A 426 14.05 -0.38 -26.87
C LEU A 426 13.42 -1.05 -25.66
N LEU A 427 12.42 -0.39 -25.07
CA LEU A 427 11.59 -0.98 -24.04
C LEU A 427 10.21 -1.27 -24.64
N VAL A 428 9.82 -2.53 -24.63
CA VAL A 428 8.44 -2.95 -24.89
C VAL A 428 7.72 -3.04 -23.54
N ARG A 429 6.58 -2.36 -23.44
CA ARG A 429 5.63 -2.54 -22.34
C ARG A 429 4.43 -3.29 -22.88
N ALA A 430 4.20 -4.51 -22.40
CA ALA A 430 3.12 -5.35 -22.88
C ALA A 430 2.20 -5.74 -21.72
N GLN A 431 0.91 -5.54 -21.91
CA GLN A 431 -0.16 -6.13 -21.12
C GLN A 431 -0.98 -6.99 -22.08
N TYR A 432 -1.18 -8.24 -21.72
CA TYR A 432 -1.86 -9.17 -22.60
C TYR A 432 -2.57 -10.22 -21.76
N ASP A 433 -3.75 -10.62 -22.24
CA ASP A 433 -4.57 -11.68 -21.67
C ASP A 433 -3.85 -13.02 -21.84
N ASP A 434 -4.18 -13.83 -22.84
CA ASP A 434 -3.52 -15.14 -22.94
C ASP A 434 -2.14 -15.09 -23.58
N GLY A 435 -2.04 -14.71 -24.87
CA GLY A 435 -0.80 -14.82 -25.64
C GLY A 435 -0.53 -13.61 -26.52
N VAL A 436 0.76 -13.31 -26.72
CA VAL A 436 1.19 -12.22 -27.60
C VAL A 436 2.50 -12.52 -28.32
N ALA A 437 2.59 -12.14 -29.60
CA ALA A 437 3.83 -12.07 -30.37
C ALA A 437 4.02 -10.66 -30.93
N ILE A 438 5.21 -10.10 -30.75
CA ILE A 438 5.51 -8.68 -31.01
C ILE A 438 6.67 -8.58 -31.99
N TYR A 439 6.50 -7.79 -33.04
CA TYR A 439 7.44 -7.59 -34.12
C TYR A 439 7.69 -6.11 -34.36
N LEU A 440 8.92 -5.76 -34.74
CA LEU A 440 9.30 -4.42 -35.19
C LEU A 440 9.94 -4.51 -36.57
N ASN A 441 9.30 -3.87 -37.55
CA ASN A 441 9.76 -3.81 -38.93
C ASN A 441 10.06 -5.20 -39.54
N GLY A 442 9.26 -6.22 -39.20
CA GLY A 442 9.42 -7.61 -39.62
C GLY A 442 10.31 -8.47 -38.71
N ASN A 443 11.01 -7.90 -37.73
CA ASN A 443 11.84 -8.65 -36.79
C ASN A 443 11.05 -9.01 -35.53
N GLU A 444 11.10 -10.26 -35.12
CA GLU A 444 10.51 -10.72 -33.85
C GLU A 444 11.27 -10.10 -32.66
N LEU A 445 10.52 -9.47 -31.76
CA LEU A 445 11.05 -8.88 -30.52
C LEU A 445 10.78 -9.79 -29.32
N ALA A 446 9.56 -10.29 -29.20
CA ALA A 446 9.14 -11.13 -28.08
C ALA A 446 7.94 -11.98 -28.44
N VAL A 447 7.89 -13.18 -27.87
CA VAL A 447 6.74 -14.11 -27.92
C VAL A 447 6.46 -14.57 -26.50
N ARG A 448 5.18 -14.56 -26.11
CA ARG A 448 4.69 -15.01 -24.82
C ARG A 448 3.47 -15.89 -25.00
N ASN A 449 3.51 -17.07 -24.37
CA ASN A 449 2.40 -18.01 -24.31
C ASN A 449 1.78 -18.36 -25.68
N ILE A 450 2.58 -18.26 -26.75
CA ILE A 450 2.27 -18.75 -28.09
C ILE A 450 3.40 -19.71 -28.45
N GLY A 451 3.06 -20.88 -28.99
CA GLY A 451 4.05 -21.90 -29.35
C GLY A 451 5.09 -21.41 -30.36
N ALA A 452 6.25 -22.09 -30.41
CA ALA A 452 7.40 -21.66 -31.21
C ALA A 452 7.17 -21.60 -32.73
N ASP A 453 6.20 -22.36 -33.24
CA ASP A 453 5.80 -22.34 -34.66
C ASP A 453 4.59 -21.43 -34.83
N ILE A 454 4.80 -20.11 -34.82
CA ILE A 454 3.73 -19.11 -34.93
C ILE A 454 3.12 -19.14 -36.34
N ALA A 455 1.81 -19.38 -36.39
CA ALA A 455 0.99 -19.34 -37.58
C ALA A 455 -0.06 -18.22 -37.46
N TRP A 456 -0.73 -17.91 -38.57
CA TRP A 456 -1.73 -16.84 -38.63
C TRP A 456 -2.91 -17.00 -37.66
N ASN A 457 -3.22 -18.22 -37.23
CA ASN A 457 -4.31 -18.55 -36.31
C ASN A 457 -3.82 -19.21 -35.01
N SER A 458 -2.57 -18.99 -34.62
CA SER A 458 -2.05 -19.55 -33.36
C SER A 458 -2.88 -19.06 -32.17
N ALA A 459 -3.42 -20.01 -31.41
CA ALA A 459 -4.01 -19.75 -30.10
C ALA A 459 -2.92 -19.72 -29.02
N ALA A 460 -3.26 -19.15 -27.86
CA ALA A 460 -2.39 -19.23 -26.70
C ALA A 460 -2.30 -20.68 -26.17
N GLU A 461 -1.15 -21.06 -25.61
CA GLU A 461 -0.94 -22.44 -25.11
C GLU A 461 -1.74 -22.73 -23.82
N SER A 462 -2.06 -21.69 -23.05
CA SER A 462 -2.79 -21.78 -21.78
C SER A 462 -3.46 -20.45 -21.42
N ASN A 463 -4.43 -20.48 -20.51
CA ASN A 463 -5.08 -19.28 -19.98
C ASN A 463 -4.13 -18.51 -19.05
N ARG A 464 -4.12 -17.18 -19.12
CA ARG A 464 -3.43 -16.32 -18.13
C ARG A 464 -4.45 -15.72 -17.16
N ASP A 465 -4.06 -15.48 -15.90
CA ASP A 465 -4.94 -14.77 -14.96
C ASP A 465 -5.17 -13.33 -15.43
N ASP A 466 -6.41 -12.84 -15.38
CA ASP A 466 -6.73 -11.51 -15.90
C ASP A 466 -6.09 -10.37 -15.09
N ASN A 467 -5.81 -10.58 -13.80
CA ASN A 467 -5.10 -9.56 -13.03
C ASN A 467 -3.65 -9.51 -13.50
N ASP A 468 -3.04 -10.66 -13.76
CA ASP A 468 -1.71 -10.73 -14.39
C ASP A 468 -1.72 -10.12 -15.79
N ALA A 469 -2.84 -10.21 -16.52
CA ALA A 469 -2.99 -9.60 -17.84
C ALA A 469 -2.96 -8.07 -17.79
N LEU A 470 -3.33 -7.47 -16.64
CA LEU A 470 -3.23 -6.04 -16.39
C LEU A 470 -1.87 -5.60 -15.86
N GLU A 471 -1.00 -6.54 -15.49
CA GLU A 471 0.37 -6.22 -15.09
C GLU A 471 1.24 -5.92 -16.32
N VAL A 472 2.00 -4.82 -16.25
CA VAL A 472 2.86 -4.39 -17.35
C VAL A 472 4.15 -5.22 -17.35
N GLU A 473 4.29 -6.13 -18.31
CA GLU A 473 5.57 -6.77 -18.58
C GLU A 473 6.51 -5.77 -19.29
N ARG A 474 7.74 -5.64 -18.77
CA ARG A 474 8.78 -4.78 -19.33
C ARG A 474 9.87 -5.62 -19.98
N ILE A 475 9.98 -5.52 -21.30
CA ILE A 475 10.99 -6.25 -22.08
C ILE A 475 11.99 -5.24 -22.64
N LEU A 476 13.15 -5.15 -22.00
CA LEU A 476 14.24 -4.30 -22.46
C LEU A 476 15.08 -5.06 -23.50
N LEU A 477 15.23 -4.46 -24.67
CA LEU A 477 15.96 -5.01 -25.80
C LEU A 477 17.17 -4.12 -26.10
N PRO A 478 18.39 -4.67 -26.16
CA PRO A 478 19.55 -3.91 -26.61
C PRO A 478 19.33 -3.50 -28.06
N ILE A 479 19.67 -2.25 -28.42
CA ILE A 479 19.44 -1.81 -29.80
C ILE A 479 20.47 -2.45 -30.74
N ASP A 480 20.02 -3.33 -31.63
CA ASP A 480 20.62 -3.41 -32.95
C ASP A 480 20.05 -2.22 -33.75
N GLN A 481 20.90 -1.29 -34.16
CA GLN A 481 20.50 -0.11 -34.94
C GLN A 481 19.78 -0.48 -36.25
N SER A 482 19.82 -1.74 -36.68
CA SER A 482 19.05 -2.26 -37.81
C SER A 482 17.54 -2.39 -37.54
N LEU A 483 17.12 -2.44 -36.27
CA LEU A 483 15.71 -2.60 -35.86
C LEU A 483 14.87 -1.35 -36.11
N LEU A 484 15.44 -0.15 -35.97
CA LEU A 484 14.75 1.12 -36.23
C LEU A 484 15.20 1.77 -37.54
N ARG A 485 14.24 2.38 -38.24
CA ARG A 485 14.48 3.11 -39.49
C ARG A 485 14.24 4.59 -39.27
N VAL A 486 15.07 5.47 -39.84
CA VAL A 486 14.69 6.89 -39.96
C VAL A 486 13.53 6.99 -40.95
N GLY A 487 12.43 7.63 -40.55
CA GLY A 487 11.16 7.65 -41.26
C GLY A 487 10.19 6.58 -40.74
N LYS A 488 9.44 5.96 -41.64
CA LYS A 488 8.34 5.04 -41.31
C LYS A 488 8.82 3.73 -40.68
N ASN A 489 8.21 3.37 -39.57
CA ASN A 489 8.35 2.10 -38.87
C ASN A 489 6.97 1.49 -38.58
N VAL A 490 6.95 0.19 -38.31
CA VAL A 490 5.74 -0.55 -37.94
C VAL A 490 6.03 -1.44 -36.73
N LEU A 491 5.28 -1.24 -35.66
CA LEU A 491 5.14 -2.22 -34.59
C LEU A 491 3.94 -3.11 -34.93
N ALA A 492 4.18 -4.40 -35.10
CA ALA A 492 3.16 -5.39 -35.45
C ALA A 492 2.99 -6.38 -34.29
N VAL A 493 1.74 -6.72 -33.96
CA VAL A 493 1.39 -7.55 -32.81
C VAL A 493 0.39 -8.61 -33.23
N GLN A 494 0.63 -9.86 -32.85
CA GLN A 494 -0.38 -10.92 -32.90
C GLN A 494 -0.84 -11.20 -31.48
N GLY A 495 -2.07 -10.79 -31.17
CA GLY A 495 -2.75 -11.18 -29.93
C GLY A 495 -3.43 -12.53 -30.13
N ALA A 496 -3.32 -13.42 -29.14
CA ALA A 496 -3.91 -14.74 -29.18
C ALA A 496 -4.78 -14.99 -27.95
N THR A 497 -5.97 -15.57 -28.15
CA THR A 497 -6.82 -16.11 -27.08
C THR A 497 -6.58 -17.62 -26.95
N THR A 498 -7.02 -18.24 -25.86
CA THR A 498 -6.89 -19.71 -25.71
C THR A 498 -7.75 -20.50 -26.71
N GLY A 499 -8.85 -19.91 -27.17
CA GLY A 499 -9.80 -20.57 -28.06
C GLY A 499 -10.80 -19.60 -28.71
N LEU A 500 -11.71 -20.14 -29.53
CA LEU A 500 -12.74 -19.36 -30.21
C LEU A 500 -13.84 -18.88 -29.25
N ASP A 501 -14.11 -19.67 -28.21
CA ASP A 501 -15.17 -19.44 -27.23
C ASP A 501 -14.68 -18.63 -26.03
N ASP A 502 -13.54 -17.94 -26.18
CA ASP A 502 -12.97 -17.14 -25.10
C ASP A 502 -13.90 -16.02 -24.68
N ALA A 503 -14.00 -15.79 -23.36
CA ALA A 503 -14.94 -14.84 -22.80
C ALA A 503 -14.38 -13.41 -22.81
N ASN A 504 -13.07 -13.26 -22.89
CA ASN A 504 -12.35 -12.01 -22.87
C ASN A 504 -11.12 -12.05 -23.79
N ALA A 505 -10.58 -10.87 -24.06
CA ALA A 505 -9.28 -10.67 -24.68
C ALA A 505 -8.80 -9.26 -24.32
N PHE A 506 -7.51 -9.10 -24.06
CA PHE A 506 -6.89 -7.80 -23.82
C PHE A 506 -5.48 -7.78 -24.40
N PHE A 507 -5.18 -6.78 -25.23
CA PHE A 507 -3.84 -6.58 -25.79
C PHE A 507 -3.51 -5.09 -25.78
N ASN A 508 -2.52 -4.71 -24.99
CA ASN A 508 -1.90 -3.39 -24.98
C ASN A 508 -0.39 -3.54 -25.18
N VAL A 509 0.15 -2.90 -26.21
CA VAL A 509 1.60 -2.89 -26.45
C VAL A 509 2.07 -1.47 -26.69
N GLU A 510 3.07 -1.04 -25.93
CA GLU A 510 3.76 0.22 -26.10
C GLU A 510 5.23 -0.03 -26.46
N LEU A 511 5.79 0.87 -27.26
CA LEU A 511 7.20 0.86 -27.64
C LEU A 511 7.83 2.20 -27.27
N ILE A 512 8.91 2.13 -26.49
CA ILE A 512 9.63 3.30 -26.00
C ILE A 512 11.09 3.15 -26.44
N GLY A 513 11.62 4.17 -27.12
CA GLY A 513 13.06 4.32 -27.29
C GLY A 513 13.67 4.86 -26.00
N VAL A 514 14.71 4.21 -25.50
CA VAL A 514 15.38 4.57 -24.25
C VAL A 514 16.79 5.08 -24.57
N GLY A 515 17.15 6.25 -24.04
CA GLY A 515 18.44 6.88 -24.27
C GLY A 515 19.50 6.54 -23.23
N VAL A 516 20.64 7.26 -23.28
CA VAL A 516 21.73 7.08 -22.30
C VAL A 516 21.34 7.70 -20.96
N VAL A 517 21.57 6.95 -19.87
CA VAL A 517 21.45 7.43 -18.49
C VAL A 517 22.26 8.73 -18.29
N ARG A 518 21.56 9.82 -17.95
CA ARG A 518 22.16 11.13 -17.68
C ARG A 518 22.54 11.25 -16.22
N ASN A 519 23.59 12.00 -15.92
CA ASN A 519 23.96 12.33 -14.53
C ASN A 519 22.99 13.35 -13.88
N THR A 520 21.77 13.50 -14.40
CA THR A 520 20.71 14.32 -13.83
C THR A 520 19.83 13.40 -13.00
N THR A 521 19.60 13.74 -11.73
CA THR A 521 18.80 12.93 -10.82
C THR A 521 17.33 13.35 -10.79
N ALA A 522 16.43 12.40 -10.51
CA ALA A 522 15.02 12.64 -10.25
C ALA A 522 14.45 11.55 -9.34
N TYR A 523 13.22 11.78 -8.88
CA TYR A 523 12.39 10.75 -8.25
C TYR A 523 11.59 10.00 -9.32
N PHE A 524 11.20 8.76 -9.04
CA PHE A 524 10.37 7.92 -9.89
C PHE A 524 9.26 7.26 -9.06
N ASP A 525 8.01 7.45 -9.48
CA ASP A 525 6.80 6.85 -8.87
C ASP A 525 6.68 5.35 -9.09
N VAL A 526 7.32 4.84 -10.13
CA VAL A 526 7.39 3.42 -10.42
C VAL A 526 8.85 2.99 -10.41
N PRO A 527 9.31 2.33 -9.34
CA PRO A 527 10.68 1.86 -9.28
C PRO A 527 10.98 0.84 -10.39
N THR A 528 12.19 0.87 -10.92
CA THR A 528 12.57 0.10 -12.12
C THR A 528 13.72 -0.90 -11.89
N PRO A 529 13.64 -1.78 -10.86
CA PRO A 529 14.71 -2.73 -10.61
C PRO A 529 14.94 -3.66 -11.82
N GLY A 530 16.19 -3.76 -12.22
CA GLY A 530 16.66 -4.49 -13.39
C GLY A 530 16.58 -3.72 -14.71
N GLY A 531 16.23 -2.43 -14.71
CA GLY A 531 15.94 -1.68 -15.92
C GLY A 531 16.22 -0.18 -15.84
N PRO A 532 16.06 0.55 -16.96
CA PRO A 532 16.27 1.99 -17.00
C PRO A 532 15.20 2.72 -16.19
N ASN A 533 15.62 3.77 -15.46
CA ASN A 533 14.68 4.67 -14.80
C ASN A 533 13.91 5.48 -15.83
N VAL A 534 12.70 5.03 -16.09
CA VAL A 534 11.79 5.53 -17.11
C VAL A 534 10.87 6.53 -16.41
N THR A 535 11.18 7.82 -16.49
CA THR A 535 10.30 8.89 -15.98
C THR A 535 8.94 8.93 -16.66
N THR A 536 7.85 8.90 -15.88
CA THR A 536 6.62 9.63 -16.16
C THR A 536 6.58 10.86 -15.26
N ASP A 537 7.18 11.97 -15.69
CA ASP A 537 7.09 13.32 -15.07
C ASP A 537 6.86 13.39 -13.54
N PHE A 538 7.61 12.61 -12.75
CA PHE A 538 7.42 12.59 -11.31
C PHE A 538 8.20 13.75 -10.67
N ASN A 539 7.47 14.68 -10.07
CA ASN A 539 8.05 15.78 -9.32
C ASN A 539 7.66 15.65 -7.83
N VAL A 540 8.57 15.99 -6.92
CA VAL A 540 8.26 16.10 -5.49
C VAL A 540 8.33 17.55 -5.03
N THR A 541 7.51 17.89 -4.05
CA THR A 541 7.60 19.20 -3.38
C THR A 541 8.62 19.16 -2.22
N SER A 542 9.21 20.31 -1.91
CA SER A 542 10.08 20.50 -0.74
C SER A 542 9.27 20.63 0.56
N PRO A 543 9.80 20.21 1.73
CA PRO A 543 9.16 20.38 3.03
C PRO A 543 8.82 21.83 3.37
N VAL A 544 7.86 22.00 4.29
CA VAL A 544 7.45 23.31 4.82
C VAL A 544 8.46 23.78 5.88
N MET A 545 8.88 25.04 5.79
CA MET A 545 9.76 25.67 6.79
C MET A 545 8.96 26.62 7.69
N PHE A 546 9.10 26.42 9.00
CA PHE A 546 8.57 27.28 10.05
C PHE A 546 9.62 28.32 10.48
N ASP A 547 9.21 29.58 10.68
CA ASP A 547 10.09 30.63 11.21
C ASP A 547 10.23 30.60 12.74
N VAL A 548 9.25 30.03 13.44
CA VAL A 548 9.22 29.82 14.89
C VAL A 548 9.24 28.33 15.18
N ASP A 549 10.17 27.92 16.04
CA ASP A 549 10.32 26.51 16.43
C ASP A 549 9.27 26.09 17.47
N HIS A 550 9.11 24.79 17.69
CA HIS A 550 8.25 24.30 18.77
C HIS A 550 8.74 24.78 20.14
N GLY A 551 7.88 24.78 21.15
CA GLY A 551 8.33 25.26 22.46
C GLY A 551 7.23 25.62 23.44
N ILE A 552 7.67 26.17 24.58
CA ILE A 552 6.81 26.75 25.61
C ILE A 552 6.85 28.27 25.49
N TYR A 553 5.68 28.90 25.36
CA TYR A 553 5.52 30.33 25.09
C TYR A 553 4.61 31.00 26.13
N GLU A 554 4.93 32.26 26.45
CA GLU A 554 4.15 33.08 27.40
C GLU A 554 3.31 34.17 26.73
N LYS A 555 3.65 34.53 25.48
CA LYS A 555 3.04 35.66 24.76
C LYS A 555 2.60 35.20 23.37
N PRO A 556 1.45 35.67 22.88
CA PRO A 556 1.04 35.42 21.51
C PRO A 556 2.05 35.89 20.48
N PHE A 557 2.15 35.17 19.36
CA PHE A 557 3.04 35.47 18.25
C PHE A 557 2.42 35.01 16.92
N ALA A 558 3.07 35.35 15.80
CA ALA A 558 2.68 34.92 14.48
C ALA A 558 3.71 33.93 13.93
N VAL A 559 3.25 32.85 13.31
CA VAL A 559 4.07 31.85 12.63
C VAL A 559 3.98 32.07 11.13
N THR A 560 5.13 32.16 10.47
CA THR A 560 5.26 32.23 9.03
C THR A 560 5.70 30.89 8.47
N LEU A 561 4.93 30.35 7.53
CA LEU A 561 5.28 29.15 6.77
C LEU A 561 5.86 29.53 5.41
N THR A 562 6.88 28.81 4.96
CA THR A 562 7.49 28.99 3.62
C THR A 562 7.83 27.65 2.99
N THR A 563 7.88 27.59 1.66
CA THR A 563 8.34 26.41 0.91
C THR A 563 9.33 26.83 -0.18
N PRO A 564 10.42 26.07 -0.39
CA PRO A 564 11.29 26.26 -1.55
C PRO A 564 10.63 25.93 -2.90
N THR A 565 9.52 25.18 -2.88
CA THR A 565 8.82 24.75 -4.10
C THR A 565 8.23 25.96 -4.82
N VAL A 566 8.78 26.28 -6.01
CA VAL A 566 8.23 27.36 -6.85
C VAL A 566 6.80 27.00 -7.26
N ASP A 567 5.88 27.93 -7.04
CA ASP A 567 4.43 27.76 -7.23
C ASP A 567 3.80 26.66 -6.36
N GLY A 568 4.48 26.22 -5.29
CA GLY A 568 3.92 25.30 -4.30
C GLY A 568 2.88 25.99 -3.40
N VAL A 569 1.84 25.25 -3.05
CA VAL A 569 0.78 25.65 -2.12
C VAL A 569 1.03 24.96 -0.79
N ILE A 570 1.07 25.71 0.31
CA ILE A 570 1.19 25.14 1.66
C ILE A 570 -0.22 24.91 2.21
N ARG A 571 -0.49 23.70 2.71
CA ARG A 571 -1.69 23.32 3.45
C ARG A 571 -1.32 23.05 4.90
N PHE A 572 -2.18 23.40 5.85
CA PHE A 572 -1.95 23.12 7.27
C PHE A 572 -3.23 22.74 8.01
N THR A 573 -3.06 22.06 9.14
CA THR A 573 -4.11 21.66 10.10
C THR A 573 -3.66 22.01 11.52
N THR A 574 -4.63 22.11 12.44
CA THR A 574 -4.37 22.40 13.87
C THR A 574 -5.04 21.42 14.83
N ASP A 575 -5.63 20.34 14.31
CA ASP A 575 -6.34 19.30 15.05
C ASP A 575 -5.51 18.01 15.24
N GLY A 576 -4.29 17.98 14.70
CA GLY A 576 -3.38 16.84 14.76
C GLY A 576 -3.43 15.91 13.54
N SER A 577 -4.43 16.05 12.67
CA SER A 577 -4.53 15.29 11.42
C SER A 577 -3.48 15.74 10.40
N VAL A 578 -3.07 14.85 9.49
CA VAL A 578 -2.18 15.24 8.37
C VAL A 578 -2.97 16.10 7.37
N PRO A 579 -2.46 17.26 6.93
CA PRO A 579 -3.18 18.09 5.97
C PRO A 579 -3.26 17.44 4.58
N THR A 580 -4.47 17.39 4.05
CA THR A 580 -4.82 16.97 2.68
C THR A 580 -5.48 18.13 1.94
N ASP A 581 -5.84 17.93 0.66
CA ASP A 581 -6.67 18.91 -0.06
C ASP A 581 -8.11 19.02 0.51
N GLU A 582 -8.55 18.02 1.26
CA GLU A 582 -9.91 17.91 1.82
C GLU A 582 -10.04 18.53 3.22
N ASN A 583 -9.06 18.29 4.11
CA ASN A 583 -9.10 18.79 5.50
C ASN A 583 -8.17 20.00 5.75
N GLY A 584 -7.17 20.25 4.89
CA GLY A 584 -6.13 21.24 5.13
C GLY A 584 -6.50 22.67 4.70
N GLU A 585 -6.26 23.64 5.58
CA GLU A 585 -6.41 25.06 5.25
C GLU A 585 -5.23 25.54 4.38
N THR A 586 -5.53 26.30 3.31
CA THR A 586 -4.49 26.91 2.49
C THR A 586 -3.82 28.07 3.23
N TYR A 587 -2.51 27.96 3.46
CA TYR A 587 -1.72 29.02 4.07
C TYR A 587 -1.64 30.24 3.15
N SER A 588 -2.19 31.37 3.62
CA SER A 588 -2.24 32.64 2.87
C SER A 588 -1.71 33.84 3.66
N ALA A 589 -1.56 33.71 4.98
CA ALA A 589 -1.04 34.73 5.89
C ALA A 589 -0.48 34.07 7.17
N PRO A 590 0.40 34.76 7.92
CA PRO A 590 0.96 34.23 9.16
C PRO A 590 -0.11 33.79 10.18
N ILE A 591 0.04 32.57 10.71
CA ILE A 591 -0.87 31.94 11.67
C ILE A 591 -0.70 32.61 13.02
N GLN A 592 -1.78 33.11 13.62
CA GLN A 592 -1.73 33.73 14.95
C GLN A 592 -1.82 32.65 16.04
N ILE A 593 -0.73 32.47 16.77
CA ILE A 593 -0.65 31.54 17.90
C ILE A 593 -0.81 32.35 19.19
N GLY A 594 -1.94 32.18 19.87
CA GLY A 594 -2.25 32.85 21.13
C GLY A 594 -2.47 31.93 22.32
N THR A 595 -2.62 30.63 22.04
CA THR A 595 -2.90 29.57 22.99
C THR A 595 -2.09 28.32 22.66
N THR A 596 -2.17 27.28 23.48
CA THR A 596 -1.64 25.97 23.10
C THR A 596 -2.21 25.56 21.75
N THR A 597 -1.35 25.21 20.80
CA THR A 597 -1.73 24.90 19.42
C THR A 597 -0.68 23.99 18.81
N VAL A 598 -1.14 22.97 18.10
CA VAL A 598 -0.31 22.16 17.19
C VAL A 598 -0.54 22.65 15.77
N VAL A 599 0.51 22.66 14.95
CA VAL A 599 0.40 22.96 13.52
C VAL A 599 1.12 21.87 12.75
N ARG A 600 0.41 21.19 11.85
CA ARG A 600 0.99 20.28 10.85
C ARG A 600 0.86 20.92 9.48
N ALA A 601 1.89 20.85 8.65
CA ALA A 601 1.89 21.50 7.35
C ALA A 601 2.60 20.67 6.26
N VAL A 602 2.06 20.70 5.05
CA VAL A 602 2.63 20.06 3.85
C VAL A 602 2.70 21.05 2.69
N THR A 603 3.66 20.86 1.78
CA THR A 603 3.65 21.53 0.48
C THR A 603 2.95 20.65 -0.54
N MET A 604 2.12 21.24 -1.39
CA MET A 604 1.41 20.58 -2.48
C MET A 604 1.61 21.34 -3.80
N LYS A 605 1.61 20.63 -4.92
CA LYS A 605 1.62 21.22 -6.27
C LYS A 605 1.03 20.21 -7.25
N GLU A 606 0.20 20.68 -8.17
CA GLU A 606 -0.40 19.84 -9.21
C GLU A 606 0.69 19.15 -10.04
N GLY A 607 0.57 17.82 -10.23
CA GLY A 607 1.60 17.00 -10.90
C GLY A 607 2.84 16.74 -10.04
N PHE A 608 2.79 17.04 -8.73
CA PHE A 608 3.85 16.75 -7.77
C PHE A 608 3.28 15.93 -6.59
N ARG A 609 4.10 15.04 -6.02
CA ARG A 609 3.81 14.45 -4.71
C ARG A 609 3.94 15.52 -3.62
N ALA A 610 2.99 15.54 -2.68
CA ALA A 610 3.06 16.39 -1.49
C ALA A 610 4.29 16.05 -0.62
N SER A 611 4.82 17.04 0.10
CA SER A 611 5.90 16.80 1.05
C SER A 611 5.40 16.00 2.25
N ASP A 612 6.30 15.36 2.98
CA ASP A 612 5.97 14.82 4.30
C ASP A 612 5.52 15.95 5.26
N PRO A 613 4.67 15.65 6.26
CA PRO A 613 4.12 16.65 7.16
C PRO A 613 5.14 17.16 8.18
N GLU A 614 5.37 18.46 8.18
CA GLU A 614 6.17 19.13 9.20
C GLU A 614 5.27 19.55 10.36
N THR A 615 5.66 19.19 11.59
CA THR A 615 4.85 19.40 12.79
C THR A 615 5.54 20.33 13.79
N ARG A 616 4.80 21.28 14.37
CA ARG A 616 5.26 22.12 15.49
C ARG A 616 4.20 22.23 16.58
N THR A 617 4.58 21.94 17.82
CA THR A 617 3.75 22.17 19.01
C THR A 617 4.16 23.44 19.74
N TYR A 618 3.20 24.33 20.01
CA TYR A 618 3.37 25.53 20.82
C TYR A 618 2.56 25.39 22.11
N LEU A 619 3.22 25.28 23.26
CA LEU A 619 2.58 25.10 24.57
C LEU A 619 2.46 26.43 25.32
N PHE A 620 1.26 26.75 25.80
CA PHE A 620 1.00 27.87 26.70
C PHE A 620 0.57 27.34 28.06
N LEU A 621 1.41 27.51 29.08
CA LEU A 621 1.17 26.89 30.39
C LEU A 621 -0.12 27.36 31.07
N ASN A 622 -0.58 28.57 30.78
CA ASN A 622 -1.87 29.04 31.30
C ASN A 622 -3.03 28.22 30.72
N ASP A 623 -2.95 27.79 29.46
CA ASP A 623 -4.00 26.99 28.84
C ASP A 623 -3.95 25.57 29.39
N VAL A 624 -2.76 24.99 29.52
CA VAL A 624 -2.55 23.68 30.16
C VAL A 624 -3.13 23.65 31.58
N VAL A 625 -2.88 24.70 32.38
CA VAL A 625 -3.37 24.79 33.77
C VAL A 625 -4.89 24.95 33.86
N ASN A 626 -5.52 25.50 32.82
CA ASN A 626 -6.97 25.75 32.77
C ASN A 626 -7.71 24.79 31.83
N GLN A 627 -7.04 23.74 31.33
CA GLN A 627 -7.64 22.73 30.46
C GLN A 627 -8.89 22.13 31.12
N SER A 628 -9.95 22.02 30.31
CA SER A 628 -11.23 21.44 30.71
C SER A 628 -11.63 20.29 29.80
N ASP A 629 -12.51 19.40 30.28
CA ASP A 629 -13.09 18.34 29.46
C ASP A 629 -13.90 18.92 28.29
N GLU A 630 -14.59 20.06 28.50
CA GLU A 630 -15.36 20.74 27.45
C GLU A 630 -14.46 21.19 26.29
N ASP A 631 -13.29 21.76 26.60
CA ASP A 631 -12.32 22.18 25.57
C ASP A 631 -11.74 20.98 24.82
N ALA A 632 -11.41 19.88 25.52
CA ALA A 632 -10.90 18.67 24.90
C ALA A 632 -11.95 18.03 23.96
N ILE A 633 -13.21 17.95 24.39
CA ILE A 633 -14.31 17.42 23.56
C ILE A 633 -14.56 18.32 22.35
N ALA A 634 -14.47 19.64 22.50
CA ALA A 634 -14.58 20.58 21.38
C ALA A 634 -13.45 20.42 20.35
N LEU A 635 -12.30 19.86 20.76
CA LEU A 635 -11.18 19.50 19.88
C LEU A 635 -11.31 18.10 19.26
N GLY A 636 -12.43 17.41 19.47
CA GLY A 636 -12.74 16.10 18.87
C GLY A 636 -12.46 14.90 19.77
N PHE A 637 -11.91 15.09 20.97
CA PHE A 637 -11.69 13.99 21.90
C PHE A 637 -13.02 13.42 22.43
N PRO A 638 -13.14 12.10 22.66
CA PRO A 638 -14.38 11.51 23.15
C PRO A 638 -14.61 11.83 24.64
N ASP A 639 -15.87 11.89 25.06
CA ASP A 639 -16.27 12.10 26.46
C ASP A 639 -16.11 10.84 27.34
N THR A 640 -15.80 9.70 26.74
CA THR A 640 -15.63 8.40 27.39
C THR A 640 -14.48 7.60 26.76
N TRP A 641 -13.80 6.77 27.57
CA TRP A 641 -12.70 5.92 27.13
C TRP A 641 -13.06 4.43 27.19
N GLY A 642 -12.98 3.74 26.03
CA GLY A 642 -13.02 2.28 25.88
C GLY A 642 -14.44 1.68 25.84
N GLU A 643 -14.89 1.25 24.66
CA GLU A 643 -16.22 0.61 24.44
C GLU A 643 -16.24 -0.91 24.67
N PHE A 644 -15.18 -1.46 25.24
CA PHE A 644 -14.69 -2.75 24.77
C PHE A 644 -15.25 -4.02 25.44
N ASP A 645 -15.89 -3.93 26.60
CA ASP A 645 -16.59 -5.06 27.25
C ASP A 645 -17.37 -4.53 28.46
N PRO A 646 -18.58 -3.98 28.27
CA PRO A 646 -19.35 -3.36 29.35
C PRO A 646 -19.75 -4.36 30.46
N GLU A 647 -19.73 -5.66 30.19
CA GLU A 647 -20.01 -6.70 31.19
C GLU A 647 -18.83 -6.93 32.15
N ARG A 648 -17.60 -6.66 31.70
CA ARG A 648 -16.38 -6.99 32.44
C ARG A 648 -15.63 -5.77 32.94
N TRP A 649 -15.71 -4.63 32.25
CA TRP A 649 -15.05 -3.38 32.60
C TRP A 649 -15.95 -2.19 32.21
N PRO A 650 -16.39 -1.37 33.17
CA PRO A 650 -17.27 -0.25 32.85
C PRO A 650 -16.54 0.77 31.97
N VAL A 651 -17.28 1.34 31.00
CA VAL A 651 -16.91 2.56 30.28
C VAL A 651 -16.48 3.60 31.32
N LYS A 652 -15.31 4.22 31.11
CA LYS A 652 -14.82 5.26 32.02
C LYS A 652 -15.09 6.63 31.42
N GLU A 653 -15.60 7.54 32.24
CA GLU A 653 -15.68 8.96 31.88
C GLU A 653 -14.26 9.47 31.58
N ALA A 654 -14.10 10.23 30.49
CA ALA A 654 -12.83 10.84 30.17
C ALA A 654 -12.40 11.81 31.30
N ASP A 655 -11.09 11.96 31.49
CA ASP A 655 -10.48 12.81 32.52
C ASP A 655 -9.36 13.60 31.85
N TYR A 656 -9.72 14.72 31.21
CA TYR A 656 -8.79 15.63 30.52
C TYR A 656 -8.47 16.85 31.35
N GLU A 657 -9.38 17.27 32.23
CA GLU A 657 -9.18 18.46 33.07
C GLU A 657 -8.05 18.28 34.09
N MET A 658 -7.39 19.39 34.41
CA MET A 658 -6.45 19.39 35.52
C MET A 658 -7.20 19.25 36.86
N ASP A 659 -6.87 18.21 37.65
CA ASP A 659 -7.57 17.84 38.89
C ASP A 659 -8.12 19.05 39.70
N PRO A 660 -9.46 19.22 39.74
CA PRO A 660 -10.10 20.34 40.44
C PRO A 660 -9.85 20.37 41.95
N GLN A 661 -9.42 19.26 42.57
CA GLN A 661 -9.01 19.21 43.97
C GLN A 661 -7.63 19.83 44.21
N ILE A 662 -6.86 20.08 43.14
CA ILE A 662 -5.53 20.69 43.17
C ILE A 662 -5.57 22.13 42.66
N LEU A 663 -6.27 22.39 41.55
CA LEU A 663 -6.23 23.69 40.85
C LEU A 663 -7.58 24.40 40.75
N GLY A 664 -8.67 23.66 40.92
CA GLY A 664 -10.04 24.11 40.75
C GLY A 664 -10.67 24.77 42.00
N PRO A 665 -11.99 25.06 41.95
CA PRO A 665 -12.72 25.71 43.04
C PRO A 665 -12.75 24.91 44.34
N ASN A 666 -12.50 23.60 44.29
CA ASN A 666 -12.55 22.66 45.41
C ASN A 666 -11.15 22.30 45.95
N ASP A 667 -10.15 23.16 45.71
CA ASP A 667 -8.76 22.95 46.10
C ASP A 667 -8.61 22.59 47.60
N GLN A 668 -8.15 21.36 47.85
CA GLN A 668 -7.96 20.79 49.19
C GLN A 668 -6.63 21.21 49.84
N TYR A 669 -5.75 21.88 49.11
CA TYR A 669 -4.38 22.22 49.48
C TYR A 669 -4.16 23.73 49.68
N ASN A 670 -5.23 24.53 49.74
CA ASN A 670 -5.18 25.97 50.05
C ASN A 670 -4.21 26.75 49.13
N GLY A 671 -4.29 26.46 47.83
CA GLY A 671 -3.53 27.06 46.76
C GLY A 671 -2.06 26.66 46.74
N LYS A 672 -1.62 25.69 47.55
CA LYS A 672 -0.19 25.32 47.64
C LYS A 672 0.36 24.92 46.29
N TYR A 673 -0.28 23.96 45.62
CA TYR A 673 0.18 23.46 44.32
C TYR A 673 -0.16 24.42 43.19
N LYS A 674 -1.30 25.12 43.27
CA LYS A 674 -1.63 26.21 42.34
C LYS A 674 -0.54 27.28 42.23
N ARG A 675 0.14 27.62 43.34
CA ARG A 675 1.27 28.56 43.34
C ARG A 675 2.56 28.01 42.73
N GLN A 676 2.69 26.69 42.60
CA GLN A 676 3.90 26.00 42.14
C GLN A 676 3.73 25.35 40.77
N ILE A 677 2.52 25.35 40.19
CA ILE A 677 2.20 24.52 39.03
C ILE A 677 3.02 24.92 37.80
N HIS A 678 3.22 26.21 37.54
CA HIS A 678 4.07 26.67 36.44
C HIS A 678 5.52 26.18 36.60
N ASP A 679 6.13 26.42 37.77
CA ASP A 679 7.47 25.93 38.08
C ASP A 679 7.57 24.39 37.98
N SER A 680 6.48 23.68 38.31
CA SER A 680 6.42 22.22 38.24
C SER A 680 6.34 21.71 36.79
N LEU A 681 5.53 22.36 35.95
CA LEU A 681 5.46 22.07 34.51
C LEU A 681 6.78 22.39 33.79
N LEU A 682 7.53 23.39 34.27
CA LEU A 682 8.85 23.75 33.74
C LEU A 682 10.01 22.93 34.32
N SER A 683 9.75 22.06 35.31
CA SER A 683 10.82 21.31 35.99
C SER A 683 11.30 20.08 35.23
N LEU A 684 10.56 19.64 34.21
CA LEU A 684 10.85 18.47 33.38
C LEU A 684 10.72 18.85 31.90
N PRO A 685 11.43 18.15 30.99
CA PRO A 685 11.14 18.25 29.57
C PRO A 685 9.72 17.81 29.24
N SER A 686 9.18 18.35 28.15
CA SER A 686 7.89 17.96 27.57
C SER A 686 8.13 17.07 26.35
N LEU A 687 7.37 16.00 26.22
CA LEU A 687 7.24 15.22 25.01
C LEU A 687 5.85 15.49 24.44
N SER A 688 5.77 16.07 23.25
CA SER A 688 4.50 16.25 22.53
C SER A 688 4.33 15.12 21.54
N LEU A 689 3.14 14.51 21.54
CA LEU A 689 2.69 13.55 20.54
C LEU A 689 1.58 14.22 19.74
N VAL A 690 1.71 14.24 18.42
CA VAL A 690 0.71 14.81 17.53
C VAL A 690 0.25 13.74 16.55
N MET A 691 -1.05 13.48 16.49
CA MET A 691 -1.64 12.47 15.60
C MET A 691 -3.14 12.74 15.38
N ASP A 692 -3.74 12.04 14.42
CA ASP A 692 -5.18 12.13 14.22
C ASP A 692 -5.92 11.61 15.47
N VAL A 693 -7.00 12.28 15.87
CA VAL A 693 -7.80 11.84 17.01
C VAL A 693 -8.44 10.48 16.71
N ASP A 694 -8.77 10.19 15.44
CA ASP A 694 -9.33 8.90 15.03
C ASP A 694 -8.29 7.76 15.11
N ASP A 695 -7.00 8.06 14.96
CA ASP A 695 -5.92 7.09 15.21
C ASP A 695 -5.81 6.72 16.69
N ILE A 696 -6.26 7.60 17.59
CA ILE A 696 -6.30 7.34 19.02
C ILE A 696 -7.60 6.64 19.38
N PHE A 697 -8.75 7.22 19.00
CA PHE A 697 -10.07 6.90 19.52
C PHE A 697 -11.12 6.51 18.47
N GLY A 698 -10.84 6.64 17.17
CA GLY A 698 -11.77 6.25 16.09
C GLY A 698 -11.97 4.73 16.06
N PRO A 699 -12.79 4.15 15.15
CA PRO A 699 -13.11 2.72 15.13
C PRO A 699 -11.88 1.79 15.06
N ASN A 700 -10.82 2.27 14.42
CA ASN A 700 -9.53 1.58 14.34
C ASN A 700 -8.50 2.17 15.31
N GLY A 701 -8.83 3.11 16.17
CA GLY A 701 -7.90 3.77 17.07
C GLY A 701 -7.32 2.82 18.12
N PHE A 702 -6.07 3.02 18.53
CA PHE A 702 -5.43 2.09 19.46
C PHE A 702 -6.04 2.09 20.87
N HIS A 703 -6.91 3.06 21.23
CA HIS A 703 -7.70 3.03 22.47
C HIS A 703 -9.00 2.22 22.39
N GLN A 704 -9.46 1.83 21.18
CA GLN A 704 -10.68 1.02 21.04
C GLN A 704 -10.53 -0.36 21.67
N ASP A 705 -9.43 -1.05 21.34
CA ASP A 705 -9.04 -2.30 22.01
C ASP A 705 -7.61 -2.19 22.54
N PRO A 706 -7.44 -1.75 23.81
CA PRO A 706 -6.12 -1.59 24.39
C PRO A 706 -5.39 -2.92 24.66
N ARG A 707 -6.05 -4.09 24.50
CA ARG A 707 -5.44 -5.42 24.68
C ARG A 707 -4.69 -5.89 23.45
N ASN A 708 -5.11 -5.44 22.27
CA ASN A 708 -4.51 -5.85 21.01
C ASN A 708 -3.10 -5.28 20.83
N ARG A 709 -2.38 -5.90 19.91
CA ARG A 709 -0.93 -5.83 19.76
C ARG A 709 -0.57 -6.12 18.31
N GLY A 710 0.70 -5.91 17.99
CA GLY A 710 1.20 -6.14 16.64
C GLY A 710 1.19 -4.87 15.82
N VAL A 711 1.54 -5.02 14.55
CA VAL A 711 1.58 -3.93 13.58
C VAL A 711 0.16 -3.40 13.28
N ASP A 712 -0.84 -4.28 13.30
CA ASP A 712 -2.24 -3.92 13.07
C ASP A 712 -2.82 -2.92 14.11
N TRP A 713 -2.18 -2.81 15.29
CA TRP A 713 -2.54 -1.87 16.37
C TRP A 713 -1.54 -0.72 16.54
N GLU A 714 -0.78 -0.43 15.49
CA GLU A 714 0.17 0.69 15.41
C GLU A 714 -0.38 1.81 14.54
N ARG A 715 -0.26 3.06 14.99
CA ARG A 715 -0.76 4.24 14.26
C ARG A 715 0.34 5.29 14.10
N PRO A 716 0.28 6.13 13.06
CA PRO A 716 1.27 7.18 12.86
C PRO A 716 1.18 8.27 13.95
N THR A 717 2.33 8.83 14.34
CA THR A 717 2.40 10.01 15.21
C THR A 717 3.66 10.83 14.93
N SER A 718 3.56 12.15 15.03
CA SER A 718 4.72 13.03 15.18
C SER A 718 5.10 13.15 16.65
N VAL A 719 6.40 13.10 16.94
CA VAL A 719 6.98 13.16 18.28
C VAL A 719 7.92 14.35 18.39
N GLU A 720 7.70 15.21 19.37
CA GLU A 720 8.54 16.38 19.62
C GLU A 720 9.07 16.41 21.06
N LEU A 721 10.37 16.62 21.21
CA LEU A 721 11.01 16.85 22.52
C LEU A 721 11.21 18.35 22.75
N ILE A 722 10.58 18.90 23.79
CA ILE A 722 10.61 20.32 24.12
C ILE A 722 11.27 20.53 25.48
N TYR A 723 12.35 21.31 25.53
CA TYR A 723 13.00 21.68 26.78
C TYR A 723 12.52 23.05 27.30
N PRO A 724 12.17 23.17 28.60
CA PRO A 724 11.76 24.44 29.22
C PRO A 724 12.78 25.58 29.13
N ASP A 725 14.07 25.26 28.98
CA ASP A 725 15.15 26.25 28.87
C ASP A 725 15.44 26.68 27.43
N GLY A 726 14.69 26.17 26.45
CA GLY A 726 14.87 26.44 25.02
C GLY A 726 16.04 25.68 24.39
N THR A 727 16.64 24.72 25.09
CA THR A 727 17.57 23.77 24.47
C THR A 727 16.88 23.07 23.31
N LYS A 728 17.58 22.95 22.17
CA LYS A 728 17.01 22.31 20.98
C LYS A 728 16.78 20.81 21.24
N GLY A 729 15.54 20.36 21.06
CA GLY A 729 15.20 18.95 21.04
C GLY A 729 15.17 18.38 19.61
N PHE A 730 14.15 17.57 19.32
CA PHE A 730 13.93 16.98 18.01
C PHE A 730 12.44 16.99 17.66
N GLN A 731 12.13 16.94 16.37
CA GLN A 731 10.85 16.45 15.84
C GLN A 731 11.18 15.24 14.95
N ILE A 732 10.35 14.19 15.04
CA ILE A 732 10.48 12.95 14.27
C ILE A 732 9.11 12.29 14.19
N ASP A 733 8.80 11.60 13.09
CA ASP A 733 7.61 10.78 12.98
C ASP A 733 7.90 9.33 13.40
N ALA A 734 6.88 8.65 13.95
CA ALA A 734 7.00 7.31 14.49
C ALA A 734 5.66 6.58 14.46
N GLY A 735 5.71 5.25 14.57
CA GLY A 735 4.56 4.45 14.94
C GLY A 735 4.33 4.51 16.44
N ILE A 736 3.07 4.56 16.87
CA ILE A 736 2.68 4.49 18.28
C ILE A 736 1.67 3.38 18.51
N ARG A 737 1.80 2.74 19.68
CA ARG A 737 0.78 1.84 20.21
C ARG A 737 0.84 1.74 21.72
N ILE A 738 -0.23 1.24 22.32
CA ILE A 738 -0.26 0.95 23.75
C ILE A 738 0.74 -0.17 24.08
N GLN A 739 1.43 -0.01 25.22
CA GLN A 739 2.40 -0.92 25.78
C GLN A 739 1.94 -1.46 27.14
N GLY A 740 2.32 -2.71 27.44
CA GLY A 740 2.20 -3.29 28.78
C GLY A 740 1.33 -4.54 28.84
N GLY A 741 0.77 -4.81 30.02
CA GLY A 741 -0.09 -5.96 30.30
C GLY A 741 -1.33 -5.50 31.05
N VAL A 742 -1.36 -5.72 32.36
CA VAL A 742 -2.48 -5.29 33.22
C VAL A 742 -2.70 -3.77 33.14
N SER A 743 -1.64 -2.96 33.01
CA SER A 743 -1.70 -1.49 32.88
C SER A 743 -2.57 -0.99 31.72
N ARG A 744 -2.81 -1.83 30.70
CA ARG A 744 -3.64 -1.51 29.53
C ARG A 744 -5.12 -1.30 29.89
N VAL A 745 -5.58 -1.90 30.99
CA VAL A 745 -7.01 -1.93 31.36
C VAL A 745 -7.31 -1.30 32.72
N ILE A 746 -6.38 -1.37 33.68
CA ILE A 746 -6.64 -0.89 35.05
C ILE A 746 -6.51 0.63 35.22
N SER A 747 -5.95 1.34 34.25
CA SER A 747 -5.74 2.78 34.34
C SER A 747 -6.00 3.46 33.01
N GLN A 748 -6.53 4.66 33.13
CA GLN A 748 -6.70 5.64 32.07
C GLN A 748 -5.35 6.22 31.63
N LYS A 749 -4.39 6.33 32.54
CA LYS A 749 -3.01 6.72 32.21
C LYS A 749 -2.23 5.53 31.65
N GLN A 750 -2.33 5.35 30.33
CA GLN A 750 -1.72 4.24 29.62
C GLN A 750 -0.22 4.45 29.37
N SER A 751 0.48 3.35 29.12
CA SER A 751 1.87 3.37 28.65
C SER A 751 1.88 3.19 27.14
N PHE A 752 2.81 3.85 26.45
CA PHE A 752 2.95 3.77 24.99
C PHE A 752 4.32 3.22 24.60
N ARG A 753 4.40 2.71 23.39
CA ARG A 753 5.67 2.44 22.71
C ARG A 753 5.68 3.25 21.42
N LEU A 754 6.71 4.07 21.26
CA LEU A 754 7.11 4.70 20.01
C LEU A 754 8.02 3.73 19.26
N LEU A 755 7.76 3.54 17.98
CA LEU A 755 8.49 2.67 17.07
C LEU A 755 8.98 3.51 15.88
N PHE A 756 10.28 3.59 15.72
CA PHE A 756 10.88 4.28 14.58
C PHE A 756 11.02 3.27 13.46
N LYS A 757 10.39 3.54 12.32
CA LYS A 757 10.33 2.66 11.16
C LYS A 757 10.18 3.49 9.90
N ASP A 758 10.69 2.95 8.80
CA ASP A 758 10.68 3.62 7.50
C ASP A 758 9.24 3.90 7.01
N GLU A 759 8.25 3.07 7.40
CA GLU A 759 6.83 3.28 7.08
C GLU A 759 6.23 4.59 7.68
N TYR A 760 6.88 5.18 8.71
CA TYR A 760 6.41 6.40 9.36
C TYR A 760 7.35 7.60 9.18
N GLY A 761 8.59 7.40 8.72
CA GLY A 761 9.63 8.43 8.71
C GLY A 761 11.02 7.82 8.87
N ASP A 762 11.87 8.41 9.70
CA ASP A 762 13.19 7.84 10.00
C ASP A 762 13.05 6.50 10.77
N SER A 763 13.72 5.42 10.33
CA SER A 763 13.69 4.11 11.03
C SER A 763 14.37 4.09 12.39
N LYS A 764 15.09 5.15 12.76
CA LYS A 764 15.76 5.25 14.05
C LYS A 764 15.75 6.68 14.53
N LEU A 765 15.48 6.87 15.82
CA LEU A 765 15.81 8.13 16.47
C LEU A 765 17.32 8.18 16.76
N ASN A 766 18.02 9.09 16.10
CA ASN A 766 19.43 9.40 16.37
C ASN A 766 19.54 10.66 17.25
N PHE A 767 19.46 10.47 18.56
CA PHE A 767 19.49 11.56 19.54
C PHE A 767 20.01 11.04 20.90
N PRO A 768 20.87 11.77 21.64
CA PRO A 768 21.40 11.34 22.94
C PRO A 768 20.36 11.46 24.07
N PHE A 769 19.22 10.78 23.92
CA PHE A 769 18.00 10.99 24.69
C PHE A 769 18.15 10.76 26.20
N PHE A 770 18.99 9.81 26.60
CA PHE A 770 19.26 9.50 28.02
C PHE A 770 20.58 10.09 28.54
N GLY A 771 21.26 10.91 27.74
CA GLY A 771 22.48 11.61 28.11
C GLY A 771 23.77 10.76 28.05
N PRO A 772 24.88 11.28 28.59
CA PRO A 772 26.20 10.68 28.40
C PRO A 772 26.32 9.26 28.95
N GLY A 773 26.88 8.35 28.13
CA GLY A 773 27.07 6.94 28.49
C GLY A 773 25.83 6.05 28.27
N ALA A 774 24.79 6.59 27.64
CA ALA A 774 23.64 5.84 27.12
C ALA A 774 23.82 5.49 25.64
N ALA A 775 22.86 4.73 25.09
CA ALA A 775 22.70 4.63 23.64
C ALA A 775 22.26 5.99 23.06
N GLU A 776 22.69 6.28 21.83
CA GLU A 776 22.36 7.51 21.10
C GLU A 776 21.43 7.24 19.89
N THR A 777 21.13 5.96 19.63
CA THR A 777 20.29 5.51 18.52
C THR A 777 19.25 4.53 19.04
N PHE A 778 17.99 4.70 18.65
CA PHE A 778 16.86 3.91 19.16
C PHE A 778 15.93 3.45 18.03
N ASP A 779 15.59 2.15 18.02
CA ASP A 779 14.48 1.61 17.20
C ASP A 779 13.12 1.82 17.86
N SER A 780 13.10 1.95 19.19
CA SER A 780 11.87 2.22 19.94
C SER A 780 12.15 2.89 21.27
N ILE A 781 11.19 3.70 21.72
CA ILE A 781 11.17 4.28 23.06
C ILE A 781 9.87 3.87 23.74
N THR A 782 9.94 3.49 25.02
CA THR A 782 8.76 3.14 25.81
C THR A 782 8.41 4.26 26.79
N LEU A 783 7.23 4.83 26.62
CA LEU A 783 6.65 5.84 27.52
C LEU A 783 5.88 5.11 28.63
N ARG A 784 6.40 5.13 29.85
CA ARG A 784 5.82 4.38 30.97
C ARG A 784 5.04 5.29 31.90
N SER A 785 3.77 4.94 32.13
CA SER A 785 2.88 5.65 33.05
C SER A 785 3.10 5.32 34.53
N SER A 786 3.91 4.29 34.83
CA SER A 786 4.15 3.75 36.18
C SER A 786 2.90 3.27 36.93
N THR A 787 1.80 2.97 36.22
CA THR A 787 0.52 2.50 36.79
C THR A 787 0.66 1.32 37.75
N GLY A 788 1.61 0.42 37.53
CA GLY A 788 1.84 -0.75 38.39
C GLY A 788 2.22 -0.39 39.83
N GLU A 789 2.69 0.83 40.09
CA GLU A 789 3.06 1.28 41.43
C GLU A 789 1.82 1.61 42.30
N PHE A 790 0.66 1.85 41.69
CA PHE A 790 -0.64 2.03 42.37
C PHE A 790 -1.19 0.70 42.94
N LEU A 791 -0.92 -0.43 42.28
CA LEU A 791 -1.45 -1.75 42.69
C LEU A 791 -0.88 -2.28 44.02
N LEU A 792 0.16 -1.63 44.56
CA LEU A 792 0.75 -1.96 45.86
C LEU A 792 0.21 -1.10 47.01
N ASN A 793 -0.79 -0.24 46.74
CA ASN A 793 -1.45 0.56 47.77
C ASN A 793 -2.40 -0.31 48.59
N ASP A 794 -1.88 -0.89 49.68
CA ASP A 794 -2.70 -1.31 50.82
C ASP A 794 -3.31 -0.05 51.48
N VAL A 795 -4.50 -0.20 52.06
CA VAL A 795 -5.32 0.84 52.73
C VAL A 795 -4.57 1.60 53.84
N ASN A 796 -3.37 1.13 54.20
CA ASN A 796 -2.53 1.63 55.28
C ASN A 796 -1.30 2.45 54.81
N ASN A 797 -1.04 2.59 53.50
CA ASN A 797 0.13 3.33 53.01
C ASN A 797 -0.18 4.15 51.74
N PRO A 798 -0.59 5.43 51.89
CA PRO A 798 -1.13 6.26 50.80
C PRO A 798 -0.07 6.83 49.82
N GLY A 799 1.11 6.23 49.73
CA GLY A 799 2.23 6.77 48.96
C GLY A 799 2.28 6.28 47.52
N LEU A 800 1.69 7.02 46.57
CA LEU A 800 2.07 6.93 45.16
C LEU A 800 3.47 7.51 44.98
N HIS A 801 4.41 6.69 44.53
CA HIS A 801 5.80 7.10 44.37
C HIS A 801 6.28 6.71 42.98
N TYR A 802 5.96 7.51 41.96
CA TYR A 802 6.35 7.42 40.53
C TYR A 802 7.84 7.18 40.25
N ILE A 803 8.66 7.01 41.28
CA ILE A 803 10.11 6.95 41.29
C ILE A 803 10.67 5.55 41.53
N ARG A 804 9.87 4.54 41.93
CA ARG A 804 10.43 3.26 42.39
C ARG A 804 11.19 2.57 41.28
N GLU A 805 10.59 2.44 40.10
CA GLU A 805 11.26 1.77 38.99
C GLU A 805 12.55 2.48 38.56
N GLU A 806 12.52 3.80 38.45
CA GLU A 806 13.69 4.57 38.03
C GLU A 806 14.79 4.56 39.09
N HIS A 807 14.42 4.63 40.37
CA HIS A 807 15.35 4.47 41.48
C HIS A 807 16.03 3.10 41.45
N LEU A 808 15.30 2.03 41.16
CA LEU A 808 15.86 0.68 41.04
C LEU A 808 16.81 0.54 39.85
N ARG A 809 16.42 1.04 38.66
CA ARG A 809 17.27 1.04 37.46
C ARG A 809 18.59 1.79 37.70
N ARG A 810 18.52 3.01 38.26
CA ARG A 810 19.69 3.82 38.59
C ARG A 810 20.56 3.17 39.67
N SER A 811 19.95 2.57 40.69
CA SER A 811 20.70 1.85 41.73
C SER A 811 21.44 0.65 41.15
N GLN A 812 20.82 -0.10 40.23
CA GLN A 812 21.46 -1.22 39.54
C GLN A 812 22.65 -0.75 38.70
N LEU A 813 22.51 0.33 37.93
CA LEU A 813 23.61 0.95 37.18
C LEU A 813 24.75 1.42 38.11
N ALA A 814 24.42 2.05 39.24
CA ALA A 814 25.40 2.53 40.22
C ALA A 814 26.22 1.39 40.86
N THR A 815 25.67 0.16 40.89
CA THR A 815 26.39 -1.04 41.34
C THR A 815 27.23 -1.72 40.25
N GLY A 816 27.28 -1.15 39.03
CA GLY A 816 28.04 -1.68 37.90
C GLY A 816 27.32 -2.76 37.09
N ASN A 817 26.02 -2.96 37.32
CA ASN A 817 25.20 -3.92 36.57
C ASN A 817 24.50 -3.24 35.39
N LEU A 818 24.27 -3.99 34.30
CA LEU A 818 23.44 -3.51 33.20
C LEU A 818 21.99 -3.31 33.67
N SER A 819 21.41 -2.16 33.32
CA SER A 819 19.99 -1.83 33.53
C SER A 819 19.53 -0.82 32.48
N GLY A 820 18.21 -0.65 32.35
CA GLY A 820 17.64 0.39 31.49
C GLY A 820 17.90 1.79 32.05
N GLN A 821 17.80 2.81 31.20
CA GLN A 821 17.85 4.22 31.59
C GLN A 821 16.49 4.87 31.36
N GLY A 822 16.17 5.91 32.12
CA GLY A 822 14.90 6.60 32.01
C GLY A 822 15.00 8.07 32.44
N ASN A 823 14.14 8.89 31.86
CA ASN A 823 13.95 10.30 32.20
C ASN A 823 12.49 10.56 32.55
N PHE A 824 12.24 11.46 33.50
CA PHE A 824 10.90 11.95 33.79
C PHE A 824 10.56 13.10 32.84
N MET A 825 9.35 13.09 32.31
CA MET A 825 8.88 14.04 31.32
C MET A 825 7.38 14.29 31.51
N HIS A 826 6.93 15.45 31.07
CA HIS A 826 5.51 15.71 30.84
C HIS A 826 5.14 15.19 29.45
N LEU A 827 3.99 14.53 29.32
CA LEU A 827 3.49 14.02 28.04
C LEU A 827 2.28 14.84 27.64
N TYR A 828 2.29 15.37 26.43
CA TYR A 828 1.23 16.13 25.79
C TYR A 828 0.74 15.36 24.56
N ILE A 829 -0.55 15.39 24.28
CA ILE A 829 -1.17 14.68 23.15
C ILE A 829 -2.09 15.67 22.44
N ASN A 830 -1.72 16.07 21.22
CA ASN A 830 -2.34 17.14 20.42
C ASN A 830 -2.41 18.50 21.13
N GLY A 831 -1.38 18.82 21.92
CA GLY A 831 -1.32 20.00 22.80
C GLY A 831 -1.54 19.61 24.25
#